data_AF-A0A9P5XPZ0-F1
#
_entry.id   AF-A0A9P5XPZ0-F1
#
_cell.length_a   1.000
_cell.length_b   1.000
_cell.length_c   1.000
_cell.angle_alpha   90.00
_cell.angle_beta   90.00
_cell.angle_gamma   90.00
#
_symmetry.space_group_name_H-M   'P 1'
#
loop_
_entity.id
_entity.type
_entity.pdbx_description
1 polymer ?
#
loop_
_entity_poly.entity_id
_entity_poly.type
_entity_poly.pdbx_seq_one_letter_code
_entity_poly.pdbx_strand_id
1 'polypeptide(L)'
;MLPDPSKKYRPYTPINLPNRQWPSKTFTKAPIWLSTDLRDGNQALANPMTIAQKTTFFRQLVKCGVKQIEVAYPAASDTDFGFVRGLVENNEIPDDVWVQVLTPAREDLIRRTIDSVAGAKHAILHMYNATSPTFRNVVFRNSKEQTIELAVKHTKIVRQLTEECTAKHGTIFKYEYSPETFSQTEPEFALQICEAVKAAWGKAGTGEDRIIFNLPTTVEISPPNHYADQIEHFCNNLSEREKVIVSLHPHNDRGTGIASAELGVLAGGDRIEGCLFGNGERTGNVDLVNLALNLYTQGIAPGLDFSDLQHVIDTVTQCNDLPVHPRHPYAGDLVFTAFSGSHQDAIKKGFEAQKIRHAEAATRGEPLYWDMPYLPIDPADLGQTYEAVIRVNSQSGKGGIAYLIKQHLGLDVPRKMQIAFYQVIQAISDREAREVTVEDITTAFRSTYHFGGPKYKGRLALRNFKISAEPNADPQDDGNDEQSDERRHFDGTLLVDGVYRVVRGDGNGPLSALLDALRTHLKIDLTIREYTEHSVGEGKEAKAASYVEVVPADDRKSATSWWGVGVDSDIAGSGLRALLSAVNSAIGDRALPELKLNVGFSAASAQADIASAVVNALGLELPRRFQASFFEVVQRYARDRESGISYDDLVNLFQKTYYFGIPSKYELASFKLEHVDATRRQLDGEFLFAGEKRKVSGGGNGPLSATLTALHQQISGTLAIREYSEHSIGEGTEVVAASYVELVYEGPGEKKRSAWGVGTDTDITASGIKAVLNAASTLDVVAIKAVNGQ
;
A
#
# COMPACT_ATOMS: atom_id res chain seq x y z
N MET A 1 -20.41 -32.06 24.96
CA MET A 1 -21.41 -32.45 23.94
C MET A 1 -22.37 -33.48 24.53
N LEU A 2 -23.55 -33.69 23.92
CA LEU A 2 -24.45 -34.78 24.36
C LEU A 2 -23.73 -36.13 24.23
N PRO A 3 -23.73 -36.97 25.27
CA PRO A 3 -23.14 -38.31 25.19
C PRO A 3 -23.86 -39.21 24.17
N ASP A 4 -25.17 -39.04 24.05
CA ASP A 4 -26.01 -39.70 23.05
C ASP A 4 -26.86 -38.66 22.30
N PRO A 5 -26.39 -38.16 21.15
CA PRO A 5 -27.13 -37.18 20.36
C PRO A 5 -28.35 -37.76 19.65
N SER A 6 -28.49 -39.10 19.52
CA SER A 6 -29.61 -39.74 18.80
C SER A 6 -30.97 -39.49 19.46
N LYS A 7 -30.97 -39.20 20.77
CA LYS A 7 -32.17 -38.82 21.53
C LYS A 7 -32.73 -37.44 21.15
N LYS A 8 -31.90 -36.57 20.55
CA LYS A 8 -32.28 -35.19 20.18
C LYS A 8 -32.34 -34.98 18.68
N TYR A 9 -31.38 -35.52 17.92
CA TYR A 9 -31.28 -35.29 16.48
C TYR A 9 -31.70 -36.54 15.70
N ARG A 10 -32.66 -36.37 14.80
CA ARG A 10 -33.09 -37.44 13.88
C ARG A 10 -32.22 -37.42 12.63
N PRO A 11 -31.82 -38.58 12.09
CA PRO A 11 -31.14 -38.63 10.80
C PRO A 11 -32.10 -38.16 9.69
N TYR A 12 -31.53 -37.58 8.63
CA TYR A 12 -32.28 -37.31 7.40
C TYR A 12 -32.77 -38.63 6.77
N THR A 13 -33.82 -38.57 5.96
CA THR A 13 -34.36 -39.74 5.25
C THR A 13 -33.87 -39.74 3.81
N PRO A 14 -32.97 -40.64 3.41
CA PRO A 14 -32.49 -40.72 2.03
C PRO A 14 -33.62 -41.01 1.04
N ILE A 15 -33.53 -40.45 -0.17
CA ILE A 15 -34.40 -40.84 -1.28
C ILE A 15 -33.90 -42.18 -1.84
N ASN A 16 -34.83 -43.11 -2.06
CA ASN A 16 -34.53 -44.36 -2.74
C ASN A 16 -34.48 -44.14 -4.26
N LEU A 17 -33.32 -43.72 -4.77
CA LEU A 17 -33.05 -43.51 -6.20
C LEU A 17 -31.91 -44.44 -6.67
N PRO A 18 -32.16 -45.76 -6.83
CA PRO A 18 -31.11 -46.74 -7.14
C PRO A 18 -30.43 -46.50 -8.50
N ASN A 19 -31.16 -45.89 -9.44
CA ASN A 19 -30.69 -45.61 -10.80
C ASN A 19 -30.34 -44.12 -11.00
N ARG A 20 -29.83 -43.43 -9.96
CA ARG A 20 -29.38 -42.04 -10.08
C ARG A 20 -28.35 -41.87 -11.20
N GLN A 21 -28.47 -40.81 -11.99
CA GLN A 21 -27.64 -40.55 -13.17
C GLN A 21 -26.66 -39.38 -12.94
N TRP A 22 -26.91 -38.50 -11.97
CA TRP A 22 -26.01 -37.38 -11.69
C TRP A 22 -24.53 -37.77 -11.45
N PRO A 23 -24.16 -38.92 -10.83
CA PRO A 23 -22.76 -39.24 -10.59
C PRO A 23 -21.92 -39.50 -11.84
N SER A 24 -22.56 -39.81 -12.98
CA SER A 24 -21.87 -40.10 -14.25
C SER A 24 -21.87 -38.92 -15.23
N LYS A 25 -22.46 -37.79 -14.85
CA LYS A 25 -22.51 -36.59 -15.67
C LYS A 25 -21.34 -35.66 -15.35
N THR A 26 -20.96 -34.86 -16.35
CA THR A 26 -19.99 -33.78 -16.22
C THR A 26 -20.60 -32.47 -16.70
N PHE A 27 -20.05 -31.35 -16.25
CA PHE A 27 -20.44 -30.04 -16.76
C PHE A 27 -20.09 -29.92 -18.25
N THR A 28 -21.01 -29.33 -19.01
CA THR A 28 -20.82 -29.02 -20.45
C THR A 28 -21.10 -27.56 -20.78
N LYS A 29 -21.74 -26.84 -19.86
CA LYS A 29 -22.09 -25.42 -19.96
C LYS A 29 -22.34 -24.86 -18.56
N ALA A 30 -22.28 -23.54 -18.43
CA ALA A 30 -22.68 -22.84 -17.22
C ALA A 30 -24.20 -22.93 -16.98
N PRO A 31 -24.65 -22.96 -15.70
CA PRO A 31 -26.05 -22.75 -15.35
C PRO A 31 -26.44 -21.29 -15.58
N ILE A 32 -27.74 -21.00 -15.48
CA ILE A 32 -28.21 -19.61 -15.35
C ILE A 32 -27.83 -19.12 -13.95
N TRP A 33 -27.19 -17.95 -13.88
CA TRP A 33 -26.82 -17.33 -12.60
C TRP A 33 -27.86 -16.31 -12.17
N LEU A 34 -28.28 -16.39 -10.91
CA LEU A 34 -28.93 -15.29 -10.22
C LEU A 34 -28.12 -14.91 -8.97
N SER A 35 -27.87 -13.61 -8.81
CA SER A 35 -27.35 -13.03 -7.56
C SER A 35 -28.51 -12.63 -6.63
N THR A 36 -28.43 -13.05 -5.37
CA THR A 36 -29.34 -12.66 -4.28
C THR A 36 -28.71 -11.65 -3.32
N ASP A 37 -27.54 -11.09 -3.65
CA ASP A 37 -26.75 -10.22 -2.76
C ASP A 37 -27.55 -9.03 -2.20
N LEU A 38 -28.37 -8.38 -3.03
CA LEU A 38 -29.11 -7.17 -2.67
C LEU A 38 -30.38 -7.41 -1.83
N ARG A 39 -30.81 -8.68 -1.72
CA ARG A 39 -31.96 -9.10 -0.91
C ARG A 39 -31.53 -10.06 0.19
N ASP A 40 -31.13 -11.27 -0.17
CA ASP A 40 -30.79 -12.33 0.80
C ASP A 40 -29.44 -12.06 1.50
N GLY A 41 -28.45 -11.58 0.76
CA GLY A 41 -27.20 -11.11 1.34
C GLY A 41 -27.42 -9.90 2.25
N ASN A 42 -28.15 -8.89 1.76
CA ASN A 42 -28.41 -7.65 2.48
C ASN A 42 -29.20 -7.84 3.79
N GLN A 43 -30.19 -8.73 3.83
CA GLN A 43 -30.97 -8.96 5.06
C GLN A 43 -30.16 -9.63 6.16
N ALA A 44 -29.07 -10.33 5.80
CA ALA A 44 -28.19 -11.02 6.74
C ALA A 44 -27.13 -10.11 7.37
N LEU A 45 -27.02 -8.86 6.91
CA LEU A 45 -26.05 -7.90 7.44
C LEU A 45 -26.53 -7.31 8.76
N ALA A 46 -25.59 -7.13 9.70
CA ALA A 46 -25.88 -6.41 10.94
C ALA A 46 -26.33 -4.97 10.66
N ASN A 47 -25.71 -4.34 9.67
CA ASN A 47 -26.08 -3.03 9.13
C ASN A 47 -26.53 -3.21 7.68
N PRO A 48 -27.83 -3.15 7.37
CA PRO A 48 -28.31 -3.24 6.01
C PRO A 48 -27.72 -2.13 5.12
N MET A 49 -27.50 -2.44 3.85
CA MET A 49 -26.97 -1.51 2.85
C MET A 49 -27.86 -0.26 2.71
N THR A 50 -27.21 0.88 2.59
CA THR A 50 -27.83 2.11 2.10
C THR A 50 -28.21 1.98 0.62
N ILE A 51 -29.11 2.83 0.12
CA ILE A 51 -29.46 2.87 -1.31
C ILE A 51 -28.22 3.06 -2.18
N ALA A 52 -27.29 3.92 -1.77
CA ALA A 52 -26.04 4.15 -2.50
C ALA A 52 -25.18 2.88 -2.59
N GLN A 53 -25.00 2.14 -1.49
CA GLN A 53 -24.31 0.85 -1.48
C GLN A 53 -25.02 -0.17 -2.37
N LYS A 54 -26.35 -0.27 -2.27
CA LYS A 54 -27.14 -1.16 -3.14
C LYS A 54 -26.97 -0.83 -4.63
N THR A 55 -26.97 0.45 -5.00
CA THR A 55 -26.74 0.87 -6.39
C THR A 55 -25.32 0.55 -6.86
N THR A 56 -24.30 0.78 -6.02
CA THR A 56 -22.92 0.40 -6.33
C THR A 56 -22.79 -1.10 -6.56
N PHE A 57 -23.35 -1.92 -5.67
CA PHE A 57 -23.30 -3.36 -5.78
C PHE A 57 -24.12 -3.86 -6.99
N PHE A 58 -25.31 -3.31 -7.26
CA PHE A 58 -26.07 -3.63 -8.46
C PHE A 58 -25.24 -3.43 -9.75
N ARG A 59 -24.57 -2.28 -9.88
CA ARG A 59 -23.71 -1.98 -11.02
C ARG A 59 -22.52 -2.95 -11.09
N GLN A 60 -21.95 -3.35 -9.96
CA GLN A 60 -20.88 -4.35 -9.91
C GLN A 60 -21.36 -5.73 -10.40
N LEU A 61 -22.56 -6.18 -10.00
CA LEU A 61 -23.15 -7.44 -10.47
C LEU A 61 -23.37 -7.42 -11.99
N VAL A 62 -23.90 -6.31 -12.52
CA VAL A 62 -24.06 -6.08 -13.96
C VAL A 62 -22.71 -6.12 -14.68
N LYS A 63 -21.68 -5.45 -14.12
CA LYS A 63 -20.32 -5.44 -14.66
C LYS A 63 -19.70 -6.85 -14.69
N CYS A 64 -19.91 -7.66 -13.65
CA CYS A 64 -19.51 -9.07 -13.61
C CYS A 64 -20.29 -9.95 -14.60
N GLY A 65 -21.32 -9.44 -15.27
CA GLY A 65 -22.08 -10.17 -16.29
C GLY A 65 -23.34 -10.89 -15.77
N VAL A 66 -23.74 -10.70 -14.51
CA VAL A 66 -24.94 -11.33 -13.95
C VAL A 66 -26.19 -10.79 -14.65
N LYS A 67 -27.03 -11.68 -15.19
CA LYS A 67 -28.23 -11.32 -15.96
C LYS A 67 -29.55 -11.44 -15.22
N GLN A 68 -29.56 -12.09 -14.05
CA GLN A 68 -30.72 -12.14 -13.16
C GLN A 68 -30.28 -11.70 -11.76
N ILE A 69 -30.94 -10.69 -11.21
CA ILE A 69 -30.49 -10.07 -9.95
C ILE A 69 -31.71 -9.87 -9.05
N GLU A 70 -31.72 -10.51 -7.88
CA GLU A 70 -32.75 -10.28 -6.88
C GLU A 70 -32.44 -9.02 -6.07
N VAL A 71 -33.14 -7.94 -6.38
CA VAL A 71 -32.78 -6.58 -5.97
C VAL A 71 -33.34 -6.19 -4.60
N ALA A 72 -34.46 -6.78 -4.17
CA ALA A 72 -35.15 -6.37 -2.95
C ALA A 72 -36.28 -7.32 -2.53
N TYR A 73 -36.75 -7.13 -1.29
CA TYR A 73 -38.09 -7.50 -0.85
C TYR A 73 -38.93 -6.21 -0.65
N PRO A 74 -39.44 -5.62 -1.74
CA PRO A 74 -39.98 -4.24 -1.75
C PRO A 74 -41.27 -4.07 -0.93
N ALA A 75 -42.00 -5.13 -0.65
CA ALA A 75 -43.18 -5.05 0.21
C ALA A 75 -42.84 -5.05 1.71
N ALA A 76 -41.62 -5.39 2.11
CA ALA A 76 -41.20 -5.42 3.51
C ALA A 76 -40.72 -4.06 4.04
N SER A 77 -40.26 -3.14 3.17
CA SER A 77 -39.71 -1.85 3.57
C SER A 77 -39.85 -0.78 2.47
N ASP A 78 -40.08 0.48 2.87
CA ASP A 78 -40.09 1.63 1.96
C ASP A 78 -38.71 1.87 1.31
N THR A 79 -37.61 1.54 2.00
CA THR A 79 -36.26 1.66 1.45
C THR A 79 -36.05 0.72 0.27
N ASP A 80 -36.48 -0.54 0.40
CA ASP A 80 -36.39 -1.54 -0.64
C ASP A 80 -37.31 -1.19 -1.82
N PHE A 81 -38.52 -0.72 -1.53
CA PHE A 81 -39.43 -0.21 -2.56
C PHE A 81 -38.80 0.96 -3.34
N GLY A 82 -38.28 1.96 -2.62
CA GLY A 82 -37.64 3.13 -3.20
C GLY A 82 -36.38 2.81 -4.00
N PHE A 83 -35.59 1.82 -3.57
CA PHE A 83 -34.45 1.32 -4.34
C PHE A 83 -34.88 0.74 -5.69
N VAL A 84 -35.89 -0.14 -5.71
CA VAL A 84 -36.41 -0.72 -6.97
C VAL A 84 -36.97 0.37 -7.89
N ARG A 85 -37.75 1.32 -7.35
CA ARG A 85 -38.24 2.47 -8.12
C ARG A 85 -37.10 3.29 -8.71
N GLY A 86 -36.06 3.57 -7.92
CA GLY A 86 -34.88 4.28 -8.37
C GLY A 86 -34.16 3.58 -9.53
N LEU A 87 -34.04 2.24 -9.51
CA LEU A 87 -33.45 1.50 -10.61
C LEU A 87 -34.27 1.64 -11.91
N VAL A 88 -35.60 1.56 -11.80
CA VAL A 88 -36.53 1.66 -12.95
C VAL A 88 -36.57 3.08 -13.50
N GLU A 89 -36.80 4.07 -12.64
CA GLU A 89 -37.04 5.47 -13.04
C GLU A 89 -35.78 6.15 -13.56
N ASN A 90 -34.60 5.77 -13.05
CA ASN A 90 -33.32 6.28 -13.53
C ASN A 90 -32.74 5.46 -14.70
N ASN A 91 -33.46 4.45 -15.20
CA ASN A 91 -33.02 3.56 -16.29
C ASN A 91 -31.64 2.93 -16.03
N GLU A 92 -31.43 2.46 -14.79
CA GLU A 92 -30.18 1.80 -14.37
C GLU A 92 -30.13 0.32 -14.81
N ILE A 93 -31.27 -0.28 -15.12
CA ILE A 93 -31.40 -1.70 -15.48
C ILE A 93 -31.10 -1.88 -16.98
N PRO A 94 -30.02 -2.60 -17.36
CA PRO A 94 -29.75 -2.89 -18.76
C PRO A 94 -30.83 -3.77 -19.42
N ASP A 95 -30.94 -3.69 -20.74
CA ASP A 95 -31.98 -4.37 -21.53
C ASP A 95 -31.96 -5.90 -21.40
N ASP A 96 -30.78 -6.48 -21.19
CA ASP A 96 -30.58 -7.93 -21.07
C ASP A 96 -30.58 -8.43 -19.63
N VAL A 97 -30.91 -7.56 -18.65
CA VAL A 97 -30.97 -7.90 -17.22
C VAL A 97 -32.41 -8.03 -16.75
N TRP A 98 -32.69 -9.12 -16.04
CA TRP A 98 -33.94 -9.36 -15.34
C TRP A 98 -33.78 -9.03 -13.85
N VAL A 99 -34.56 -8.07 -13.36
CA VAL A 99 -34.62 -7.81 -11.91
C VAL A 99 -35.64 -8.73 -11.25
N GLN A 100 -35.24 -9.41 -10.17
CA GLN A 100 -36.11 -10.26 -9.36
C GLN A 100 -36.50 -9.55 -8.08
N VAL A 101 -37.76 -9.69 -7.67
CA VAL A 101 -38.29 -9.17 -6.41
C VAL A 101 -39.03 -10.26 -5.65
N LEU A 102 -38.75 -10.37 -4.36
CA LEU A 102 -39.35 -11.37 -3.46
C LEU A 102 -40.69 -10.89 -2.91
N THR A 103 -41.65 -11.80 -2.78
CA THR A 103 -42.89 -11.58 -2.02
C THR A 103 -43.39 -12.86 -1.36
N PRO A 104 -43.97 -12.82 -0.16
CA PRO A 104 -44.69 -13.95 0.40
C PRO A 104 -46.05 -14.10 -0.28
N ALA A 105 -46.70 -15.25 -0.08
CA ALA A 105 -48.06 -15.53 -0.51
C ALA A 105 -49.11 -14.72 0.30
N ARG A 106 -49.14 -13.39 0.11
CA ARG A 106 -50.09 -12.45 0.69
C ARG A 106 -50.46 -11.36 -0.32
N GLU A 107 -51.75 -11.20 -0.59
CA GLU A 107 -52.26 -10.33 -1.67
C GLU A 107 -51.79 -8.86 -1.56
N ASP A 108 -51.83 -8.27 -0.36
CA ASP A 108 -51.40 -6.89 -0.10
C ASP A 108 -49.92 -6.69 -0.45
N LEU A 109 -49.08 -7.66 -0.11
CA LEU A 109 -47.64 -7.62 -0.36
C LEU A 109 -47.29 -7.94 -1.82
N ILE A 110 -48.03 -8.84 -2.46
CA ILE A 110 -47.86 -9.14 -3.90
C ILE A 110 -48.15 -7.90 -4.74
N ARG A 111 -49.27 -7.21 -4.45
CA ARG A 111 -49.63 -5.97 -5.16
C ARG A 111 -48.54 -4.92 -5.05
N ARG A 112 -48.09 -4.64 -3.82
CA ARG A 112 -47.00 -3.70 -3.57
C ARG A 112 -45.70 -4.11 -4.25
N THR A 113 -45.39 -5.40 -4.32
CA THR A 113 -44.20 -5.90 -5.00
C THR A 113 -44.26 -5.66 -6.50
N ILE A 114 -45.40 -5.91 -7.14
CA ILE A 114 -45.59 -5.65 -8.57
C ILE A 114 -45.55 -4.15 -8.87
N ASP A 115 -46.14 -3.32 -8.01
CA ASP A 115 -46.09 -1.85 -8.14
C ASP A 115 -44.64 -1.32 -8.14
N SER A 116 -43.73 -1.96 -7.37
CA SER A 116 -42.33 -1.54 -7.31
C SER A 116 -41.61 -1.70 -8.66
N VAL A 117 -41.92 -2.73 -9.44
CA VAL A 117 -41.26 -3.01 -10.73
C VAL A 117 -42.04 -2.49 -11.95
N ALA A 118 -43.19 -1.83 -11.74
CA ALA A 118 -44.00 -1.29 -12.83
C ALA A 118 -43.20 -0.32 -13.71
N GLY A 119 -43.09 -0.63 -15.00
CA GLY A 119 -42.29 0.13 -15.98
C GLY A 119 -40.88 -0.43 -16.22
N ALA A 120 -40.43 -1.44 -15.46
CA ALA A 120 -39.23 -2.21 -15.83
C ALA A 120 -39.48 -2.95 -17.16
N LYS A 121 -38.42 -3.19 -17.96
CA LYS A 121 -38.53 -3.99 -19.19
C LYS A 121 -38.81 -5.45 -18.87
N HIS A 122 -38.01 -6.02 -17.98
CA HIS A 122 -38.04 -7.43 -17.60
C HIS A 122 -38.01 -7.57 -16.08
N ALA A 123 -38.95 -8.33 -15.51
CA ALA A 123 -39.02 -8.60 -14.08
C ALA A 123 -39.32 -10.08 -13.79
N ILE A 124 -38.72 -10.61 -12.73
CA ILE A 124 -39.05 -11.92 -12.17
C ILE A 124 -39.78 -11.68 -10.85
N LEU A 125 -41.02 -12.15 -10.75
CA LEU A 125 -41.74 -12.13 -9.48
C LEU A 125 -41.51 -13.46 -8.76
N HIS A 126 -40.79 -13.42 -7.64
CA HIS A 126 -40.50 -14.59 -6.83
C HIS A 126 -41.48 -14.65 -5.65
N MET A 127 -42.42 -15.60 -5.69
CA MET A 127 -43.32 -15.89 -4.58
C MET A 127 -42.88 -17.13 -3.81
N TYR A 128 -42.98 -17.09 -2.48
CA TYR A 128 -42.66 -18.25 -1.64
C TYR A 128 -43.64 -18.45 -0.48
N ASN A 129 -43.67 -19.69 0.02
CA ASN A 129 -44.20 -20.04 1.34
C ASN A 129 -43.51 -21.31 1.86
N ALA A 130 -43.30 -21.41 3.17
CA ALA A 130 -42.66 -22.60 3.74
C ALA A 130 -43.55 -23.83 3.60
N THR A 131 -42.95 -24.95 3.19
CA THR A 131 -43.68 -26.19 2.93
C THR A 131 -43.28 -27.34 3.83
N SER A 132 -42.20 -27.26 4.62
CA SER A 132 -41.78 -28.40 5.44
C SER A 132 -42.79 -28.78 6.53
N PRO A 133 -42.82 -30.05 6.98
CA PRO A 133 -43.71 -30.49 8.06
C PRO A 133 -43.62 -29.63 9.32
N THR A 134 -42.41 -29.21 9.71
CA THR A 134 -42.21 -28.37 10.90
C THR A 134 -42.93 -27.02 10.77
N PHE A 135 -42.78 -26.34 9.63
CA PHE A 135 -43.44 -25.06 9.40
C PHE A 135 -44.96 -25.23 9.29
N ARG A 136 -45.43 -26.24 8.55
CA ARG A 136 -46.86 -26.54 8.46
C ARG A 136 -47.49 -26.81 9.82
N ASN A 137 -46.82 -27.58 10.68
CA ASN A 137 -47.35 -27.98 11.99
C ASN A 137 -47.25 -26.89 13.05
N VAL A 138 -46.13 -26.14 13.09
CA VAL A 138 -45.80 -25.25 14.21
C VAL A 138 -46.06 -23.78 13.89
N VAL A 139 -45.71 -23.33 12.68
CA VAL A 139 -45.78 -21.91 12.27
C VAL A 139 -47.16 -21.59 11.70
N PHE A 140 -47.55 -22.29 10.64
CA PHE A 140 -48.80 -22.00 9.92
C PHE A 140 -50.00 -22.76 10.48
N ARG A 141 -49.77 -23.90 11.15
CA ARG A 141 -50.81 -24.81 11.64
C ARG A 141 -51.79 -25.23 10.55
N ASN A 142 -51.25 -25.51 9.37
CA ASN A 142 -52.00 -25.85 8.16
C ASN A 142 -51.75 -27.29 7.71
N SER A 143 -52.76 -27.88 7.07
CA SER A 143 -52.63 -29.16 6.36
C SER A 143 -51.86 -28.99 5.03
N LYS A 144 -51.53 -30.12 4.39
CA LYS A 144 -50.94 -30.13 3.04
C LYS A 144 -51.88 -29.46 2.03
N GLU A 145 -53.17 -29.75 2.11
CA GLU A 145 -54.23 -29.21 1.25
C GLU A 145 -54.36 -27.70 1.42
N GLN A 146 -54.43 -27.21 2.66
CA GLN A 146 -54.49 -25.78 2.96
C GLN A 146 -53.24 -25.03 2.48
N THR A 147 -52.06 -25.68 2.53
CA THR A 147 -50.81 -25.12 2.02
C THR A 147 -50.82 -25.01 0.49
N ILE A 148 -51.36 -26.01 -0.21
CA ILE A 148 -51.56 -25.96 -1.68
C ILE A 148 -52.57 -24.87 -2.05
N GLU A 149 -53.71 -24.80 -1.36
CA GLU A 149 -54.74 -23.78 -1.58
C GLU A 149 -54.16 -22.37 -1.43
N LEU A 150 -53.31 -22.15 -0.42
CA LEU A 150 -52.61 -20.88 -0.21
C LEU A 150 -51.74 -20.51 -1.41
N ALA A 151 -50.88 -21.42 -1.87
CA ALA A 151 -49.98 -21.19 -2.99
C ALA A 151 -50.74 -20.97 -4.31
N VAL A 152 -51.78 -21.77 -4.57
CA VAL A 152 -52.64 -21.66 -5.76
C VAL A 152 -53.42 -20.34 -5.77
N LYS A 153 -54.04 -19.96 -4.65
CA LYS A 153 -54.79 -18.70 -4.53
C LYS A 153 -53.91 -17.52 -4.89
N HIS A 154 -52.72 -17.43 -4.30
CA HIS A 154 -51.83 -16.29 -4.50
C HIS A 154 -51.14 -16.33 -5.87
N THR A 155 -50.88 -17.50 -6.44
CA THR A 155 -50.41 -17.62 -7.84
C THR A 155 -51.44 -17.05 -8.84
N LYS A 156 -52.73 -17.27 -8.61
CA LYS A 156 -53.80 -16.67 -9.46
C LYS A 156 -53.81 -15.14 -9.35
N ILE A 157 -53.57 -14.60 -8.15
CA ILE A 157 -53.44 -13.15 -7.92
C ILE A 157 -52.20 -12.61 -8.63
N VAL A 158 -51.05 -13.28 -8.49
CA VAL A 158 -49.81 -12.95 -9.22
C VAL A 158 -50.07 -12.87 -10.72
N ARG A 159 -50.73 -13.89 -11.29
CA ARG A 159 -51.10 -13.90 -12.71
C ARG A 159 -51.94 -12.69 -13.10
N GLN A 160 -53.02 -12.43 -12.38
CA GLN A 160 -53.89 -11.30 -12.66
C GLN A 160 -53.10 -9.98 -12.63
N LEU A 161 -52.35 -9.72 -11.57
CA LEU A 161 -51.66 -8.45 -11.37
C LEU A 161 -50.48 -8.25 -12.32
N THR A 162 -49.77 -9.32 -12.68
CA THR A 162 -48.71 -9.24 -13.69
C THR A 162 -49.30 -8.96 -15.08
N GLU A 163 -50.43 -9.57 -15.45
CA GLU A 163 -51.14 -9.27 -16.71
C GLU A 163 -51.64 -7.81 -16.75
N GLU A 164 -52.24 -7.31 -15.66
CA GLU A 164 -52.65 -5.91 -15.51
C GLU A 164 -51.46 -4.94 -15.65
N CYS A 165 -50.33 -5.26 -14.99
CA CYS A 165 -49.12 -4.43 -15.04
C CYS A 165 -48.48 -4.46 -16.44
N THR A 166 -48.38 -5.62 -17.10
CA THR A 166 -47.91 -5.73 -18.48
C THR A 166 -48.79 -4.91 -19.43
N ALA A 167 -50.12 -5.01 -19.33
CA ALA A 167 -51.03 -4.26 -20.18
C ALA A 167 -50.92 -2.74 -19.99
N LYS A 168 -50.64 -2.28 -18.76
CA LYS A 168 -50.56 -0.85 -18.42
C LYS A 168 -49.17 -0.24 -18.63
N HIS A 169 -48.11 -0.99 -18.34
CA HIS A 169 -46.73 -0.48 -18.25
C HIS A 169 -45.75 -1.18 -19.20
N GLY A 170 -46.15 -2.25 -19.88
CA GLY A 170 -45.31 -2.99 -20.82
C GLY A 170 -44.27 -3.90 -20.16
N THR A 171 -44.25 -4.01 -18.82
CA THR A 171 -43.32 -4.89 -18.11
C THR A 171 -43.58 -6.35 -18.42
N ILE A 172 -42.55 -7.07 -18.87
CA ILE A 172 -42.60 -8.51 -19.15
C ILE A 172 -42.21 -9.28 -17.89
N PHE A 173 -43.05 -10.24 -17.49
CA PHE A 173 -42.86 -11.00 -16.25
C PHE A 173 -42.49 -12.47 -16.51
N LYS A 174 -41.51 -12.95 -15.75
CA LYS A 174 -41.35 -14.37 -15.40
C LYS A 174 -41.85 -14.59 -13.98
N TYR A 175 -42.28 -15.81 -13.72
CA TYR A 175 -42.76 -16.21 -12.39
C TYR A 175 -41.83 -17.26 -11.80
N GLU A 176 -41.39 -17.01 -10.58
CA GLU A 176 -40.64 -17.95 -9.76
C GLU A 176 -41.46 -18.32 -8.52
N TYR A 177 -41.49 -19.62 -8.23
CA TYR A 177 -42.08 -20.13 -7.00
C TYR A 177 -41.08 -20.99 -6.22
N SER A 178 -40.97 -20.72 -4.91
CA SER A 178 -40.21 -21.55 -3.98
C SER A 178 -41.11 -22.26 -2.97
N PRO A 179 -41.12 -23.60 -2.94
CA PRO A 179 -41.49 -24.35 -1.74
C PRO A 179 -40.38 -24.17 -0.71
N GLU A 180 -40.41 -23.07 0.05
CA GLU A 180 -39.37 -22.74 1.04
C GLU A 180 -39.25 -23.86 2.09
N THR A 181 -38.04 -24.12 2.58
CA THR A 181 -37.66 -25.34 3.32
C THR A 181 -37.81 -26.64 2.52
N PHE A 182 -37.54 -26.59 1.21
CA PHE A 182 -37.62 -27.73 0.28
C PHE A 182 -36.80 -28.94 0.75
N SER A 183 -35.55 -28.74 1.19
CA SER A 183 -34.68 -29.83 1.66
C SER A 183 -35.28 -30.66 2.81
N GLN A 184 -36.24 -30.10 3.53
CA GLN A 184 -36.95 -30.71 4.65
C GLN A 184 -38.43 -31.04 4.33
N THR A 185 -38.87 -30.78 3.11
CA THR A 185 -40.23 -31.06 2.62
C THR A 185 -40.28 -32.47 2.03
N GLU A 186 -41.40 -33.17 2.21
CA GLU A 186 -41.57 -34.50 1.62
C GLU A 186 -41.50 -34.42 0.08
N PRO A 187 -40.67 -35.24 -0.61
CA PRO A 187 -40.44 -35.12 -2.05
C PRO A 187 -41.73 -35.14 -2.88
N GLU A 188 -42.68 -36.03 -2.53
CA GLU A 188 -43.97 -36.16 -3.21
C GLU A 188 -44.84 -34.91 -3.02
N PHE A 189 -44.77 -34.29 -1.83
CA PHE A 189 -45.53 -33.07 -1.55
C PHE A 189 -44.92 -31.84 -2.24
N ALA A 190 -43.60 -31.76 -2.31
CA ALA A 190 -42.90 -30.70 -3.05
C ALA A 190 -43.26 -30.74 -4.55
N LEU A 191 -43.34 -31.93 -5.16
CA LEU A 191 -43.85 -32.11 -6.52
C LEU A 191 -45.32 -31.66 -6.63
N GLN A 192 -46.17 -32.14 -5.74
CA GLN A 192 -47.60 -31.84 -5.75
C GLN A 192 -47.90 -30.34 -5.71
N ILE A 193 -47.24 -29.59 -4.82
CA ILE A 193 -47.47 -28.15 -4.70
C ILE A 193 -46.92 -27.38 -5.91
N CYS A 194 -45.74 -27.74 -6.43
CA CYS A 194 -45.19 -27.12 -7.63
C CYS A 194 -46.07 -27.38 -8.86
N GLU A 195 -46.62 -28.58 -9.04
CA GLU A 195 -47.57 -28.87 -10.11
C GLU A 195 -48.86 -28.03 -10.00
N ALA A 196 -49.40 -27.91 -8.79
CA ALA A 196 -50.56 -27.07 -8.54
C ALA A 196 -50.28 -25.59 -8.85
N VAL A 197 -49.08 -25.09 -8.50
CA VAL A 197 -48.63 -23.74 -8.84
C VAL A 197 -48.45 -23.57 -10.35
N LYS A 198 -47.85 -24.53 -11.05
CA LYS A 198 -47.71 -24.52 -12.52
C LYS A 198 -49.08 -24.39 -13.20
N ALA A 199 -50.03 -25.21 -12.76
CA ALA A 199 -51.40 -25.20 -13.27
C ALA A 199 -52.12 -23.88 -12.96
N ALA A 200 -51.93 -23.31 -11.76
CA ALA A 200 -52.51 -22.03 -11.37
C ALA A 200 -51.92 -20.86 -12.16
N TRP A 201 -50.61 -20.89 -12.44
CA TRP A 201 -49.93 -19.91 -13.29
C TRP A 201 -50.48 -19.98 -14.71
N GLY A 202 -50.62 -21.18 -15.28
CA GLY A 202 -51.32 -21.41 -16.56
C GLY A 202 -50.66 -20.76 -17.79
N LYS A 203 -49.48 -20.15 -17.64
CA LYS A 203 -48.70 -19.51 -18.72
C LYS A 203 -47.33 -20.17 -18.93
N ALA A 204 -47.02 -21.27 -18.23
CA ALA A 204 -45.76 -21.97 -18.40
C ALA A 204 -45.65 -22.51 -19.85
N GLY A 205 -44.59 -22.08 -20.55
CA GLY A 205 -44.28 -22.46 -21.92
C GLY A 205 -42.81 -22.86 -22.07
N THR A 206 -42.36 -23.08 -23.31
CA THR A 206 -40.94 -23.32 -23.62
C THR A 206 -40.20 -22.01 -23.87
N GLY A 207 -38.86 -22.05 -23.95
CA GLY A 207 -38.05 -20.85 -24.19
C GLY A 207 -38.12 -19.86 -23.02
N GLU A 208 -38.50 -18.61 -23.29
CA GLU A 208 -38.57 -17.54 -22.29
C GLU A 208 -39.81 -17.61 -21.39
N ASP A 209 -40.85 -18.37 -21.77
CA ASP A 209 -42.10 -18.51 -20.99
C ASP A 209 -42.01 -19.60 -19.90
N ARG A 210 -40.83 -20.17 -19.67
CA ARG A 210 -40.63 -21.21 -18.66
C ARG A 210 -40.86 -20.63 -17.26
N ILE A 211 -41.64 -21.34 -16.44
CA ILE A 211 -41.78 -21.03 -15.01
C ILE A 211 -40.52 -21.46 -14.25
N ILE A 212 -40.12 -20.72 -13.23
CA ILE A 212 -38.98 -21.09 -12.38
C ILE A 212 -39.51 -21.78 -11.11
N PHE A 213 -39.03 -22.98 -10.83
CA PHE A 213 -39.17 -23.60 -9.51
C PHE A 213 -37.84 -23.60 -8.81
N ASN A 214 -37.72 -22.78 -7.77
CA ASN A 214 -36.51 -22.64 -6.99
C ASN A 214 -36.60 -23.51 -5.74
N LEU A 215 -35.66 -24.45 -5.60
CA LEU A 215 -35.68 -25.52 -4.63
C LEU A 215 -34.59 -25.26 -3.58
N PRO A 216 -34.87 -24.53 -2.48
CA PRO A 216 -33.82 -24.09 -1.57
C PRO A 216 -33.42 -25.17 -0.56
N THR A 217 -32.12 -25.22 -0.22
CA THR A 217 -31.71 -25.82 1.05
C THR A 217 -31.72 -24.74 2.14
N THR A 218 -32.91 -24.18 2.44
CA THR A 218 -33.09 -23.10 3.44
C THR A 218 -32.33 -23.37 4.73
N VAL A 219 -32.31 -24.63 5.13
CA VAL A 219 -31.28 -25.18 6.02
C VAL A 219 -30.65 -26.38 5.33
N GLU A 220 -29.32 -26.43 5.27
CA GLU A 220 -28.57 -27.59 4.79
C GLU A 220 -28.57 -28.68 5.88
N ILE A 221 -29.38 -29.74 5.73
CA ILE A 221 -29.57 -30.77 6.78
C ILE A 221 -28.92 -32.12 6.48
N SER A 222 -28.42 -32.33 5.28
CA SER A 222 -27.92 -33.61 4.77
C SER A 222 -26.63 -33.44 3.95
N PRO A 223 -25.91 -34.51 3.63
CA PRO A 223 -24.84 -34.47 2.64
C PRO A 223 -25.33 -34.02 1.24
N PRO A 224 -24.45 -33.46 0.39
CA PRO A 224 -24.85 -32.87 -0.90
C PRO A 224 -25.41 -33.89 -1.90
N ASN A 225 -24.99 -35.15 -1.82
CA ASN A 225 -25.53 -36.22 -2.67
C ASN A 225 -27.02 -36.50 -2.39
N HIS A 226 -27.53 -36.23 -1.18
CA HIS A 226 -28.95 -36.35 -0.88
C HIS A 226 -29.75 -35.25 -1.58
N TYR A 227 -29.24 -34.02 -1.57
CA TYR A 227 -29.86 -32.91 -2.28
C TYR A 227 -29.86 -33.15 -3.80
N ALA A 228 -28.75 -33.67 -4.36
CA ALA A 228 -28.71 -34.10 -5.75
C ALA A 228 -29.78 -35.18 -6.08
N ASP A 229 -29.97 -36.18 -5.20
CA ASP A 229 -31.04 -37.17 -5.36
C ASP A 229 -32.44 -36.51 -5.29
N GLN A 230 -32.65 -35.48 -4.44
CA GLN A 230 -33.89 -34.70 -4.39
C GLN A 230 -34.15 -33.95 -5.70
N ILE A 231 -33.13 -33.31 -6.26
CA ILE A 231 -33.23 -32.60 -7.53
C ILE A 231 -33.48 -33.54 -8.70
N GLU A 232 -32.76 -34.67 -8.77
CA GLU A 232 -32.98 -35.66 -9.84
C GLU A 232 -34.36 -36.29 -9.73
N HIS A 233 -34.80 -36.63 -8.51
CA HIS A 233 -36.16 -37.12 -8.29
C HIS A 233 -37.21 -36.08 -8.71
N PHE A 234 -37.04 -34.81 -8.35
CA PHE A 234 -37.96 -33.75 -8.76
C PHE A 234 -38.00 -33.62 -10.29
N CYS A 235 -36.84 -33.54 -10.94
CA CYS A 235 -36.74 -33.41 -12.40
C CYS A 235 -37.35 -34.59 -13.15
N ASN A 236 -37.17 -35.83 -12.65
CA ASN A 236 -37.68 -37.04 -13.30
C ASN A 236 -39.20 -37.20 -13.18
N ASN A 237 -39.82 -36.57 -12.18
CA ASN A 237 -41.25 -36.76 -11.88
C ASN A 237 -42.11 -35.53 -12.18
N LEU A 238 -41.50 -34.37 -12.44
CA LEU A 238 -42.21 -33.16 -12.83
C LEU A 238 -42.75 -33.29 -14.27
N SER A 239 -44.05 -33.07 -14.45
CA SER A 239 -44.66 -33.07 -15.78
C SER A 239 -44.25 -31.84 -16.59
N GLU A 240 -44.17 -31.99 -17.91
CA GLU A 240 -43.80 -30.90 -18.83
C GLU A 240 -42.49 -30.21 -18.41
N ARG A 241 -41.49 -31.01 -18.00
CA ARG A 241 -40.19 -30.55 -17.46
C ARG A 241 -39.49 -29.52 -18.34
N GLU A 242 -39.70 -29.58 -19.65
CA GLU A 242 -39.18 -28.62 -20.65
C GLU A 242 -39.74 -27.20 -20.47
N LYS A 243 -40.89 -27.05 -19.80
CA LYS A 243 -41.54 -25.76 -19.49
C LYS A 243 -41.10 -25.15 -18.16
N VAL A 244 -40.14 -25.77 -17.48
CA VAL A 244 -39.72 -25.38 -16.13
C VAL A 244 -38.22 -25.15 -16.10
N ILE A 245 -37.78 -24.07 -15.47
CA ILE A 245 -36.39 -23.87 -15.03
C ILE A 245 -36.30 -24.34 -13.58
N VAL A 246 -35.53 -25.39 -13.32
CA VAL A 246 -35.27 -25.85 -11.95
C VAL A 246 -34.10 -25.05 -11.40
N SER A 247 -34.37 -24.17 -10.44
CA SER A 247 -33.38 -23.34 -9.78
C SER A 247 -32.96 -23.95 -8.44
N LEU A 248 -31.68 -23.81 -8.13
CA LEU A 248 -31.06 -24.28 -6.89
C LEU A 248 -30.72 -23.07 -6.03
N HIS A 249 -31.09 -23.10 -4.76
CA HIS A 249 -30.71 -22.06 -3.80
C HIS A 249 -30.12 -22.71 -2.54
N PRO A 250 -28.86 -23.20 -2.60
CA PRO A 250 -28.25 -23.86 -1.45
C PRO A 250 -27.70 -22.85 -0.44
N HIS A 251 -28.04 -23.03 0.84
CA HIS A 251 -27.34 -22.43 1.97
C HIS A 251 -26.20 -23.35 2.43
N ASN A 252 -25.40 -22.92 3.39
CA ASN A 252 -24.13 -23.55 3.72
C ASN A 252 -24.02 -24.09 5.16
N ASP A 253 -25.14 -24.49 5.80
CA ASP A 253 -25.16 -24.81 7.24
C ASP A 253 -24.24 -26.00 7.62
N ARG A 254 -23.90 -26.87 6.66
CA ARG A 254 -22.97 -28.01 6.85
C ARG A 254 -21.65 -27.80 6.11
N GLY A 255 -21.41 -26.62 5.56
CA GLY A 255 -20.21 -26.28 4.80
C GLY A 255 -20.14 -26.95 3.42
N THR A 256 -21.27 -27.43 2.87
CA THR A 256 -21.30 -28.15 1.60
C THR A 256 -22.16 -27.49 0.52
N GLY A 257 -22.51 -26.20 0.67
CA GLY A 257 -23.36 -25.48 -0.28
C GLY A 257 -22.84 -25.51 -1.73
N ILE A 258 -21.52 -25.38 -1.93
CA ILE A 258 -20.86 -25.50 -3.25
C ILE A 258 -21.11 -26.87 -3.86
N ALA A 259 -20.85 -27.94 -3.11
CA ALA A 259 -21.07 -29.31 -3.59
C ALA A 259 -22.56 -29.59 -3.84
N SER A 260 -23.45 -29.07 -2.98
CA SER A 260 -24.90 -29.18 -3.16
C SER A 260 -25.35 -28.52 -4.46
N ALA A 261 -24.81 -27.34 -4.80
CA ALA A 261 -25.08 -26.67 -6.07
C ALA A 261 -24.56 -27.46 -7.27
N GLU A 262 -23.29 -27.86 -7.25
CA GLU A 262 -22.67 -28.56 -8.39
C GLU A 262 -23.36 -29.88 -8.69
N LEU A 263 -23.56 -30.71 -7.67
CA LEU A 263 -24.25 -32.00 -7.83
C LEU A 263 -25.73 -31.80 -8.20
N GLY A 264 -26.38 -30.76 -7.70
CA GLY A 264 -27.74 -30.39 -8.10
C GLY A 264 -27.86 -30.02 -9.58
N VAL A 265 -26.87 -29.33 -10.16
CA VAL A 265 -26.85 -29.06 -11.60
C VAL A 265 -26.69 -30.36 -12.40
N LEU A 266 -25.78 -31.24 -11.98
CA LEU A 266 -25.62 -32.55 -12.62
C LEU A 266 -26.91 -33.40 -12.52
N ALA A 267 -27.65 -33.26 -11.42
CA ALA A 267 -28.96 -33.87 -11.21
C ALA A 267 -30.09 -33.28 -12.07
N GLY A 268 -29.84 -32.21 -12.81
CA GLY A 268 -30.79 -31.61 -13.74
C GLY A 268 -31.25 -30.20 -13.36
N GLY A 269 -30.60 -29.53 -12.40
CA GLY A 269 -30.79 -28.10 -12.17
C GLY A 269 -30.38 -27.27 -13.39
N ASP A 270 -31.14 -26.23 -13.70
CA ASP A 270 -30.91 -25.30 -14.82
C ASP A 270 -30.25 -23.99 -14.36
N ARG A 271 -30.46 -23.60 -13.10
CA ARG A 271 -30.19 -22.27 -12.55
C ARG A 271 -29.68 -22.34 -11.12
N ILE A 272 -28.84 -21.40 -10.72
CA ILE A 272 -28.32 -21.27 -9.35
C ILE A 272 -28.56 -19.86 -8.84
N GLU A 273 -29.10 -19.77 -7.63
CA GLU A 273 -29.18 -18.55 -6.83
C GLU A 273 -28.10 -18.56 -5.76
N GLY A 274 -27.34 -17.48 -5.62
CA GLY A 274 -26.30 -17.35 -4.62
C GLY A 274 -25.84 -15.92 -4.42
N CYS A 275 -24.80 -15.73 -3.61
CA CYS A 275 -24.19 -14.42 -3.38
C CYS A 275 -22.71 -14.44 -3.79
N LEU A 276 -22.14 -13.27 -4.08
CA LEU A 276 -20.69 -13.16 -4.24
C LEU A 276 -20.01 -13.42 -2.88
N PHE A 277 -19.00 -14.27 -2.88
CA PHE A 277 -18.26 -14.72 -1.68
C PHE A 277 -19.14 -15.36 -0.60
N GLY A 278 -20.32 -15.85 -0.98
CA GLY A 278 -21.19 -16.65 -0.11
C GLY A 278 -21.83 -15.88 1.04
N ASN A 279 -22.09 -14.58 0.88
CA ASN A 279 -22.89 -13.84 1.86
C ASN A 279 -24.32 -14.40 1.98
N GLY A 280 -25.01 -14.13 3.09
CA GLY A 280 -26.38 -14.58 3.34
C GLY A 280 -26.60 -15.00 4.78
N GLU A 281 -27.81 -15.44 5.07
CA GLU A 281 -28.24 -15.80 6.42
C GLU A 281 -27.36 -16.89 7.07
N ARG A 282 -26.99 -16.70 8.34
CA ARG A 282 -26.21 -17.64 9.19
C ARG A 282 -24.84 -18.02 8.63
N THR A 283 -24.81 -19.02 7.75
CA THR A 283 -23.61 -19.59 7.15
C THR A 283 -23.44 -19.15 5.69
N GLY A 284 -24.42 -18.41 5.16
CA GLY A 284 -24.37 -17.83 3.84
C GLY A 284 -25.06 -18.66 2.77
N ASN A 285 -25.28 -18.00 1.63
CA ASN A 285 -25.63 -18.66 0.38
C ASN A 285 -24.43 -19.36 -0.23
N VAL A 286 -24.68 -20.19 -1.24
CA VAL A 286 -23.62 -20.65 -2.12
C VAL A 286 -22.90 -19.48 -2.80
N ASP A 287 -21.57 -19.60 -2.91
CA ASP A 287 -20.73 -18.56 -3.51
C ASP A 287 -20.68 -18.67 -5.04
N LEU A 288 -21.19 -17.64 -5.72
CA LEU A 288 -21.22 -17.57 -7.18
C LEU A 288 -19.83 -17.39 -7.80
N VAL A 289 -18.90 -16.69 -7.12
CA VAL A 289 -17.54 -16.51 -7.62
C VAL A 289 -16.82 -17.85 -7.65
N ASN A 290 -16.90 -18.60 -6.55
CA ASN A 290 -16.34 -19.94 -6.45
C ASN A 290 -16.91 -20.90 -7.50
N LEU A 291 -18.24 -20.98 -7.65
CA LEU A 291 -18.86 -21.84 -8.65
C LEU A 291 -18.44 -21.47 -10.09
N ALA A 292 -18.40 -20.18 -10.41
CA ALA A 292 -17.96 -19.73 -11.73
C ALA A 292 -16.50 -20.10 -12.00
N LEU A 293 -15.62 -19.94 -11.03
CA LEU A 293 -14.20 -20.27 -11.17
C LEU A 293 -13.93 -21.78 -11.14
N ASN A 294 -14.77 -22.59 -10.48
CA ASN A 294 -14.76 -24.04 -10.61
C ASN A 294 -15.06 -24.48 -12.05
N LEU A 295 -16.00 -23.81 -12.75
CA LEU A 295 -16.23 -24.07 -14.18
C LEU A 295 -15.06 -23.57 -15.04
N TYR A 296 -14.56 -22.36 -14.75
CA TYR A 296 -13.44 -21.74 -15.48
C TYR A 296 -12.20 -22.64 -15.48
N THR A 297 -11.81 -23.17 -14.32
CA THR A 297 -10.65 -24.07 -14.16
C THR A 297 -10.83 -25.44 -14.82
N GLN A 298 -12.05 -25.80 -15.21
CA GLN A 298 -12.36 -26.99 -16.02
C GLN A 298 -12.50 -26.65 -17.52
N GLY A 299 -12.16 -25.43 -17.94
CA GLY A 299 -12.24 -24.99 -19.33
C GLY A 299 -13.67 -24.69 -19.81
N ILE A 300 -14.62 -24.48 -18.89
CA ILE A 300 -16.02 -24.15 -19.22
C ILE A 300 -16.24 -22.68 -18.92
N ALA A 301 -16.58 -21.90 -19.96
CA ALA A 301 -16.85 -20.48 -19.82
C ALA A 301 -18.04 -20.24 -18.86
N PRO A 302 -17.86 -19.56 -17.72
CA PRO A 302 -18.93 -19.34 -16.76
C PRO A 302 -19.92 -18.26 -17.22
N GLY A 303 -19.56 -17.41 -18.17
CA GLY A 303 -20.36 -16.26 -18.58
C GLY A 303 -20.37 -15.12 -17.56
N LEU A 304 -19.48 -15.17 -16.57
CA LEU A 304 -19.22 -14.13 -15.58
C LEU A 304 -17.74 -13.70 -15.66
N ASP A 305 -17.48 -12.42 -15.43
CA ASP A 305 -16.14 -11.83 -15.49
C ASP A 305 -15.61 -11.49 -14.09
N PHE A 306 -14.50 -12.12 -13.75
CA PHE A 306 -13.75 -11.94 -12.50
C PHE A 306 -12.26 -11.66 -12.76
N SER A 307 -11.94 -11.11 -13.93
CA SER A 307 -10.56 -10.75 -14.32
C SER A 307 -9.93 -9.64 -13.47
N ASP A 308 -10.75 -8.86 -12.76
CA ASP A 308 -10.34 -7.89 -11.75
C ASP A 308 -10.97 -8.28 -10.40
N LEU A 309 -10.52 -9.42 -9.84
CA LEU A 309 -11.13 -9.98 -8.65
C LEU A 309 -10.97 -9.08 -7.43
N GLN A 310 -9.86 -8.33 -7.33
CA GLN A 310 -9.63 -7.43 -6.20
C GLN A 310 -10.69 -6.33 -6.12
N HIS A 311 -11.04 -5.72 -7.25
CA HIS A 311 -12.10 -4.70 -7.28
C HIS A 311 -13.47 -5.27 -6.87
N VAL A 312 -13.76 -6.52 -7.22
CA VAL A 312 -14.97 -7.21 -6.77
C VAL A 312 -14.95 -7.40 -5.25
N ILE A 313 -13.83 -7.89 -4.70
CA ILE A 313 -13.64 -8.06 -3.24
C ILE A 313 -13.85 -6.72 -2.52
N ASP A 314 -13.18 -5.66 -2.97
CA ASP A 314 -13.26 -4.33 -2.37
C ASP A 314 -14.70 -3.81 -2.35
N THR A 315 -15.41 -3.95 -3.48
CA THR A 315 -16.81 -3.52 -3.59
C THR A 315 -17.73 -4.31 -2.67
N VAL A 316 -17.59 -5.65 -2.63
CA VAL A 316 -18.41 -6.52 -1.80
C VAL A 316 -18.14 -6.26 -0.31
N THR A 317 -16.88 -6.17 0.11
CA THR A 317 -16.52 -5.88 1.50
C THR A 317 -16.96 -4.48 1.93
N GLN A 318 -16.85 -3.47 1.05
CA GLN A 318 -17.34 -2.12 1.34
C GLN A 318 -18.88 -2.07 1.47
N CYS A 319 -19.61 -2.83 0.66
CA CYS A 319 -21.07 -2.85 0.71
C CYS A 319 -21.61 -3.69 1.87
N ASN A 320 -20.98 -4.83 2.15
CA ASN A 320 -21.42 -5.77 3.19
C ASN A 320 -20.92 -5.40 4.59
N ASP A 321 -19.85 -4.61 4.70
CA ASP A 321 -19.12 -4.41 5.97
C ASP A 321 -18.67 -5.76 6.59
N LEU A 322 -18.30 -6.70 5.72
CA LEU A 322 -17.83 -8.05 6.08
C LEU A 322 -16.59 -8.41 5.25
N PRO A 323 -15.51 -8.89 5.89
CA PRO A 323 -14.31 -9.29 5.18
C PRO A 323 -14.49 -10.63 4.47
N VAL A 324 -13.78 -10.82 3.35
CA VAL A 324 -13.58 -12.13 2.76
C VAL A 324 -12.57 -12.91 3.61
N HIS A 325 -12.87 -14.18 3.90
CA HIS A 325 -11.97 -14.98 4.74
C HIS A 325 -10.63 -15.23 4.01
N PRO A 326 -9.46 -15.21 4.69
CA PRO A 326 -8.15 -15.37 4.03
C PRO A 326 -7.93 -16.69 3.29
N ARG A 327 -8.79 -17.70 3.54
CA ARG A 327 -8.78 -19.00 2.84
C ARG A 327 -10.01 -19.22 1.96
N HIS A 328 -10.79 -18.19 1.70
CA HIS A 328 -11.94 -18.27 0.82
C HIS A 328 -11.46 -18.62 -0.60
N PRO A 329 -11.96 -19.69 -1.23
CA PRO A 329 -11.43 -20.13 -2.52
C PRO A 329 -11.34 -19.01 -3.55
N TYR A 330 -10.22 -18.95 -4.28
CA TYR A 330 -9.86 -17.95 -5.29
C TYR A 330 -9.66 -16.50 -4.79
N ALA A 331 -10.38 -16.07 -3.76
CA ALA A 331 -10.45 -14.67 -3.35
C ALA A 331 -9.70 -14.34 -2.04
N GLY A 332 -9.44 -15.34 -1.18
CA GLY A 332 -8.77 -15.11 0.08
C GLY A 332 -7.28 -14.85 -0.08
N ASP A 333 -6.72 -13.95 0.73
CA ASP A 333 -5.31 -13.51 0.68
C ASP A 333 -4.27 -14.65 0.64
N LEU A 334 -4.61 -15.84 1.14
CA LEU A 334 -3.66 -16.97 1.25
C LEU A 334 -3.80 -18.01 0.12
N VAL A 335 -4.74 -17.84 -0.81
CA VAL A 335 -5.07 -18.90 -1.79
C VAL A 335 -4.04 -19.05 -2.90
N PHE A 336 -3.30 -17.98 -3.23
CA PHE A 336 -2.17 -18.01 -4.16
C PHE A 336 -0.82 -17.96 -3.44
N THR A 337 -0.81 -18.32 -2.16
CA THR A 337 0.40 -18.30 -1.32
C THR A 337 0.94 -19.72 -1.06
N ALA A 338 2.25 -19.90 -1.18
CA ALA A 338 2.94 -21.12 -0.75
C ALA A 338 3.91 -20.86 0.41
N PHE A 339 3.63 -21.44 1.58
CA PHE A 339 4.49 -21.31 2.77
C PHE A 339 5.64 -22.32 2.83
N SER A 340 5.47 -23.48 2.20
CA SER A 340 6.49 -24.53 2.20
C SER A 340 7.58 -24.22 1.19
N GLY A 341 8.85 -24.25 1.61
CA GLY A 341 9.99 -24.09 0.69
C GLY A 341 10.02 -25.14 -0.44
N SER A 342 9.54 -26.37 -0.19
CA SER A 342 9.43 -27.38 -1.24
C SER A 342 8.33 -27.05 -2.27
N HIS A 343 7.22 -26.46 -1.83
CA HIS A 343 6.16 -26.01 -2.74
C HIS A 343 6.64 -24.81 -3.55
N GLN A 344 7.34 -23.85 -2.92
CA GLN A 344 7.94 -22.71 -3.60
C GLN A 344 8.93 -23.15 -4.69
N ASP A 345 9.82 -24.10 -4.39
CA ASP A 345 10.76 -24.66 -5.37
C ASP A 345 10.04 -25.37 -6.54
N ALA A 346 9.01 -26.17 -6.23
CA ALA A 346 8.20 -26.83 -7.25
C ALA A 346 7.44 -25.84 -8.14
N ILE A 347 6.84 -24.80 -7.57
CA ILE A 347 6.14 -23.74 -8.31
C ILE A 347 7.13 -22.98 -9.20
N LYS A 348 8.32 -22.65 -8.69
CA LYS A 348 9.38 -22.01 -9.48
C LYS A 348 9.76 -22.85 -10.70
N LYS A 349 10.04 -24.14 -10.51
CA LYS A 349 10.31 -25.08 -11.60
C LYS A 349 9.12 -25.21 -12.55
N GLY A 350 7.91 -25.17 -12.00
CA GLY A 350 6.66 -25.12 -12.76
C GLY A 350 6.65 -23.95 -13.73
N PHE A 351 6.92 -22.72 -13.28
CA PHE A 351 6.92 -21.53 -14.13
C PHE A 351 8.01 -21.58 -15.21
N GLU A 352 9.20 -22.06 -14.86
CA GLU A 352 10.29 -22.27 -15.84
C GLU A 352 9.87 -23.26 -16.94
N ALA A 353 9.28 -24.40 -16.57
CA ALA A 353 8.77 -25.40 -17.51
C ALA A 353 7.56 -24.90 -18.31
N GLN A 354 6.64 -24.16 -17.67
CA GLN A 354 5.44 -23.60 -18.29
C GLN A 354 5.80 -22.67 -19.44
N LYS A 355 6.80 -21.79 -19.24
CA LYS A 355 7.30 -20.88 -20.28
C LYS A 355 7.81 -21.63 -21.52
N ILE A 356 8.52 -22.74 -21.31
CA ILE A 356 9.03 -23.57 -22.40
C ILE A 356 7.86 -24.27 -23.13
N ARG A 357 6.97 -24.94 -22.38
CA ARG A 357 5.79 -25.62 -22.94
C ARG A 357 4.91 -24.68 -23.74
N HIS A 358 4.65 -23.48 -23.23
CA HIS A 358 3.86 -22.47 -23.94
C HIS A 358 4.54 -21.98 -25.22
N ALA A 359 5.86 -21.76 -25.21
CA ALA A 359 6.59 -21.39 -26.43
C ALA A 359 6.53 -22.50 -27.49
N GLU A 360 6.67 -23.76 -27.08
CA GLU A 360 6.56 -24.92 -27.98
C GLU A 360 5.12 -25.15 -28.49
N ALA A 361 4.11 -24.93 -27.66
CA ALA A 361 2.71 -25.01 -28.05
C ALA A 361 2.35 -23.89 -29.04
N ALA A 362 2.83 -22.66 -28.79
CA ALA A 362 2.61 -21.52 -29.66
C ALA A 362 3.20 -21.73 -31.07
N THR A 363 4.40 -22.32 -31.18
CA THR A 363 5.00 -22.63 -32.50
C THR A 363 4.22 -23.71 -33.26
N ARG A 364 3.52 -24.61 -32.55
CA ARG A 364 2.67 -25.66 -33.12
C ARG A 364 1.21 -25.23 -33.34
N GLY A 365 0.82 -24.02 -32.90
CA GLY A 365 -0.57 -23.57 -32.93
C GLY A 365 -1.48 -24.34 -31.97
N GLU A 366 -0.93 -24.91 -30.90
CA GLU A 366 -1.66 -25.67 -29.88
C GLU A 366 -2.13 -24.76 -28.72
N PRO A 367 -3.18 -25.16 -27.96
CA PRO A 367 -3.62 -24.42 -26.79
C PRO A 367 -2.55 -24.30 -25.71
N LEU A 368 -2.52 -23.15 -25.03
CA LEU A 368 -1.56 -22.83 -23.98
C LEU A 368 -2.06 -23.29 -22.61
N TYR A 369 -2.16 -24.60 -22.40
CA TYR A 369 -2.67 -25.15 -21.14
C TYR A 369 -1.84 -24.72 -19.92
N TRP A 370 -2.53 -24.38 -18.84
CA TRP A 370 -1.95 -24.16 -17.52
C TRP A 370 -1.62 -25.51 -16.87
N ASP A 371 -0.35 -25.73 -16.52
CA ASP A 371 0.15 -27.00 -15.96
C ASP A 371 1.16 -26.70 -14.85
N MET A 372 0.64 -26.28 -13.70
CA MET A 372 1.44 -25.79 -12.59
C MET A 372 1.28 -26.64 -11.33
N PRO A 373 2.38 -26.97 -10.62
CA PRO A 373 2.29 -27.57 -9.30
C PRO A 373 1.57 -26.63 -8.33
N TYR A 374 0.63 -27.17 -7.55
CA TYR A 374 -0.08 -26.49 -6.45
C TYR A 374 -0.97 -25.28 -6.80
N LEU A 375 -0.86 -24.71 -8.00
CA LEU A 375 -1.69 -23.58 -8.45
C LEU A 375 -2.76 -24.07 -9.44
N PRO A 376 -4.05 -24.13 -9.04
CA PRO A 376 -5.12 -24.67 -9.89
C PRO A 376 -5.50 -23.75 -11.06
N ILE A 377 -5.14 -22.46 -10.97
CA ILE A 377 -5.41 -21.41 -11.96
C ILE A 377 -4.19 -20.49 -12.03
N ASP A 378 -4.00 -19.82 -13.16
CA ASP A 378 -3.07 -18.69 -13.24
C ASP A 378 -3.65 -17.51 -12.44
N PRO A 379 -2.99 -17.03 -11.36
CA PRO A 379 -3.47 -15.86 -10.62
C PRO A 379 -3.66 -14.63 -11.54
N ALA A 380 -2.88 -14.51 -12.62
CA ALA A 380 -2.97 -13.39 -13.55
C ALA A 380 -4.32 -13.33 -14.27
N ASP A 381 -4.99 -14.47 -14.49
CA ASP A 381 -6.34 -14.51 -15.09
C ASP A 381 -7.40 -13.79 -14.23
N LEU A 382 -7.11 -13.60 -12.94
CA LEU A 382 -7.98 -12.95 -11.96
C LEU A 382 -7.47 -11.56 -11.54
N GLY A 383 -6.44 -11.05 -12.21
CA GLY A 383 -5.78 -9.79 -11.84
C GLY A 383 -4.93 -9.90 -10.57
N GLN A 384 -4.60 -11.12 -10.16
CA GLN A 384 -3.83 -11.43 -8.95
C GLN A 384 -2.41 -11.84 -9.30
N THR A 385 -1.54 -11.91 -8.31
CA THR A 385 -0.16 -12.41 -8.47
C THR A 385 0.11 -13.59 -7.56
N TYR A 386 0.96 -14.51 -7.99
CA TYR A 386 1.51 -15.51 -7.08
C TYR A 386 2.41 -14.83 -6.05
N GLU A 387 2.03 -14.88 -4.78
CA GLU A 387 2.84 -14.39 -3.68
C GLU A 387 3.61 -15.55 -3.04
N ALA A 388 4.93 -15.57 -3.25
CA ALA A 388 5.81 -16.38 -2.42
C ALA A 388 5.91 -15.73 -1.03
N VAL A 389 4.87 -15.87 -0.20
CA VAL A 389 4.91 -15.36 1.17
C VAL A 389 5.89 -16.21 1.96
N ILE A 390 7.09 -15.66 2.14
CA ILE A 390 8.04 -16.15 3.12
C ILE A 390 7.57 -15.66 4.49
N ARG A 391 6.58 -16.35 5.09
CA ARG A 391 6.29 -16.14 6.51
C ARG A 391 7.48 -16.60 7.30
N VAL A 392 8.02 -15.76 8.18
CA VAL A 392 9.12 -16.12 9.07
C VAL A 392 8.54 -16.49 10.44
N ASN A 393 8.24 -17.77 10.63
CA ASN A 393 7.96 -18.35 11.94
C ASN A 393 9.19 -19.15 12.41
N SER A 394 9.13 -19.78 13.58
CA SER A 394 10.23 -20.60 14.13
C SER A 394 10.68 -21.77 13.24
N GLN A 395 10.00 -22.04 12.13
CA GLN A 395 10.39 -23.02 11.11
C GLN A 395 10.95 -22.42 9.82
N SER A 396 10.93 -21.10 9.67
CA SER A 396 11.33 -20.46 8.43
C SER A 396 12.84 -20.39 8.31
N GLY A 397 13.38 -21.01 7.26
CA GLY A 397 14.82 -21.14 7.09
C GLY A 397 15.55 -19.83 6.82
N LYS A 398 16.87 -19.83 7.07
CA LYS A 398 17.81 -18.72 6.85
C LYS A 398 17.73 -18.08 5.45
N GLY A 399 17.40 -18.88 4.43
CA GLY A 399 17.27 -18.41 3.05
C GLY A 399 16.07 -17.49 2.82
N GLY A 400 15.00 -17.64 3.62
CA GLY A 400 13.80 -16.81 3.48
C GLY A 400 14.03 -15.36 3.93
N ILE A 401 14.70 -15.18 5.07
CA ILE A 401 15.03 -13.84 5.58
C ILE A 401 15.97 -13.11 4.60
N ALA A 402 16.99 -13.81 4.08
CA ALA A 402 17.92 -13.23 3.11
C ALA A 402 17.22 -12.77 1.83
N TYR A 403 16.25 -13.54 1.34
CA TYR A 403 15.45 -13.17 0.17
C TYR A 403 14.63 -11.90 0.43
N LEU A 404 13.96 -11.80 1.58
CA LEU A 404 13.18 -10.61 1.95
C LEU A 404 14.05 -9.35 2.07
N ILE A 405 15.25 -9.46 2.64
CA ILE A 405 16.21 -8.34 2.70
C ILE A 405 16.66 -7.94 1.30
N LYS A 406 16.93 -8.91 0.42
CA LYS A 406 17.31 -8.63 -0.98
C LYS A 406 16.19 -7.93 -1.74
N GLN A 407 14.95 -8.40 -1.60
CA GLN A 407 13.80 -7.85 -2.32
C GLN A 407 13.39 -6.46 -1.82
N HIS A 408 13.33 -6.24 -0.50
CA HIS A 408 12.81 -5.00 0.08
C HIS A 408 13.87 -3.95 0.40
N LEU A 409 15.14 -4.34 0.61
CA LEU A 409 16.24 -3.41 0.88
C LEU A 409 17.30 -3.38 -0.25
N GLY A 410 17.21 -4.26 -1.25
CA GLY A 410 18.17 -4.32 -2.35
C GLY A 410 19.54 -4.88 -1.94
N LEU A 411 19.64 -5.58 -0.81
CA LEU A 411 20.91 -6.00 -0.21
C LEU A 411 21.11 -7.52 -0.34
N ASP A 412 22.15 -7.95 -1.06
CA ASP A 412 22.58 -9.35 -1.11
C ASP A 412 23.55 -9.67 0.03
N VAL A 413 23.00 -10.04 1.18
CA VAL A 413 23.74 -10.22 2.43
C VAL A 413 24.63 -11.48 2.39
N PRO A 414 25.91 -11.45 2.81
CA PRO A 414 26.79 -12.62 2.84
C PRO A 414 26.28 -13.74 3.73
N ARG A 415 26.56 -15.01 3.38
CA ARG A 415 26.05 -16.20 4.07
C ARG A 415 26.28 -16.19 5.59
N LYS A 416 27.44 -15.73 6.06
CA LYS A 416 27.74 -15.64 7.51
C LYS A 416 26.90 -14.57 8.20
N MET A 417 26.72 -13.41 7.56
CA MET A 417 25.86 -12.35 8.06
C MET A 417 24.37 -12.75 8.03
N GLN A 418 23.93 -13.54 7.04
CA GLN A 418 22.58 -14.13 7.04
C GLN A 418 22.34 -14.99 8.29
N ILE A 419 23.34 -15.77 8.73
CA ILE A 419 23.28 -16.58 9.95
C ILE A 419 23.22 -15.67 11.19
N ALA A 420 24.05 -14.63 11.25
CA ALA A 420 24.07 -13.69 12.37
C ALA A 420 22.72 -12.94 12.49
N PHE A 421 22.18 -12.45 11.37
CA PHE A 421 20.89 -11.75 11.38
C PHE A 421 19.71 -12.69 11.70
N TYR A 422 19.77 -13.94 11.26
CA TYR A 422 18.77 -14.94 11.63
C TYR A 422 18.62 -15.09 13.15
N GLN A 423 19.73 -15.06 13.90
CA GLN A 423 19.69 -15.14 15.37
C GLN A 423 18.98 -13.93 15.99
N VAL A 424 19.09 -12.76 15.38
CA VAL A 424 18.39 -11.54 15.81
C VAL A 424 16.89 -11.70 15.63
N ILE A 425 16.45 -12.15 14.45
CA ILE A 425 15.02 -12.38 14.17
C ILE A 425 14.45 -13.49 15.06
N GLN A 426 15.23 -14.54 15.32
CA GLN A 426 14.84 -15.61 16.25
C GLN A 426 14.60 -15.06 17.65
N ALA A 427 15.51 -14.23 18.18
CA ALA A 427 15.33 -13.61 19.50
C ALA A 427 14.10 -12.69 19.57
N ILE A 428 13.78 -11.97 18.50
CA ILE A 428 12.56 -11.13 18.41
C ILE A 428 11.31 -12.01 18.39
N SER A 429 11.31 -13.06 17.56
CA SER A 429 10.19 -14.01 17.46
C SER A 429 9.92 -14.72 18.78
N ASP A 430 10.97 -15.17 19.48
CA ASP A 430 10.87 -15.87 20.76
C ASP A 430 10.31 -14.96 21.86
N ARG A 431 10.65 -13.66 21.82
CA ARG A 431 10.17 -12.67 22.80
C ARG A 431 8.70 -12.31 22.58
N GLU A 432 8.29 -12.12 21.33
CA GLU A 432 6.98 -11.54 21.01
C GLU A 432 5.88 -12.59 20.80
N ALA A 433 6.24 -13.88 20.69
CA ALA A 433 5.32 -15.00 20.51
C ALA A 433 4.26 -14.79 19.40
N ARG A 434 4.59 -13.97 18.41
CA ARG A 434 3.76 -13.61 17.27
C ARG A 434 4.55 -13.76 15.97
N GLU A 435 3.82 -13.75 14.86
CA GLU A 435 4.39 -13.77 13.52
C GLU A 435 5.24 -12.50 13.26
N VAL A 436 6.45 -12.70 12.71
CA VAL A 436 7.35 -11.61 12.33
C VAL A 436 7.02 -11.20 10.89
N THR A 437 6.50 -9.98 10.72
CA THR A 437 6.13 -9.44 9.40
C THR A 437 7.35 -8.99 8.59
N VAL A 438 7.18 -8.71 7.30
CA VAL A 438 8.25 -8.13 6.46
C VAL A 438 8.70 -6.78 7.02
N GLU A 439 7.77 -5.97 7.54
CA GLU A 439 8.08 -4.70 8.18
C GLU A 439 8.89 -4.90 9.46
N ASP A 440 8.55 -5.91 10.28
CA ASP A 440 9.33 -6.27 11.47
C ASP A 440 10.76 -6.69 11.08
N ILE A 441 10.92 -7.52 10.04
CA ILE A 441 12.25 -7.99 9.58
C ILE A 441 13.10 -6.84 9.05
N THR A 442 12.53 -6.00 8.19
CA THR A 442 13.27 -4.87 7.61
C THR A 442 13.59 -3.82 8.67
N THR A 443 12.69 -3.58 9.63
CA THR A 443 12.93 -2.69 10.78
C THR A 443 14.00 -3.25 11.71
N ALA A 444 13.97 -4.55 12.00
CA ALA A 444 14.98 -5.23 12.80
C ALA A 444 16.36 -5.17 12.12
N PHE A 445 16.42 -5.38 10.80
CA PHE A 445 17.67 -5.26 10.03
C PHE A 445 18.24 -3.85 10.12
N ARG A 446 17.41 -2.86 9.82
CA ARG A 446 17.78 -1.44 9.87
C ARG A 446 18.27 -1.01 11.25
N SER A 447 17.59 -1.46 12.31
CA SER A 447 17.94 -1.12 13.69
C SER A 447 19.23 -1.81 14.14
N THR A 448 19.38 -3.10 13.83
CA THR A 448 20.54 -3.90 14.24
C THR A 448 21.83 -3.42 13.58
N TYR A 449 21.76 -3.09 12.30
CA TYR A 449 22.92 -2.69 11.50
C TYR A 449 22.98 -1.19 11.23
N HIS A 450 22.21 -0.39 11.96
CA HIS A 450 22.18 1.06 11.86
C HIS A 450 22.04 1.61 10.42
N PHE A 451 21.14 1.00 9.66
CA PHE A 451 20.99 1.17 8.21
C PHE A 451 19.65 1.83 7.84
N GLY A 452 19.63 2.64 6.78
CA GLY A 452 18.36 3.10 6.17
C GLY A 452 17.80 4.44 6.68
N GLY A 453 18.65 5.39 7.08
CA GLY A 453 18.28 6.81 7.31
C GLY A 453 18.49 7.30 8.75
N PRO A 454 18.19 8.59 9.03
CA PRO A 454 18.45 9.23 10.33
C PRO A 454 17.87 8.50 11.54
N LYS A 455 16.68 7.91 11.39
CA LYS A 455 15.97 7.12 12.42
C LYS A 455 16.79 5.94 12.96
N TYR A 456 17.65 5.36 12.12
CA TYR A 456 18.41 4.16 12.47
C TYR A 456 19.90 4.46 12.70
N LYS A 457 20.30 5.74 12.72
CA LYS A 457 21.71 6.11 12.91
C LYS A 457 22.21 5.62 14.29
N GLY A 458 23.36 4.97 14.27
CA GLY A 458 24.11 4.66 15.48
C GLY A 458 24.80 5.91 16.06
N ARG A 459 25.48 5.73 17.19
CA ARG A 459 26.20 6.78 17.93
C ARG A 459 27.33 7.42 17.13
N LEU A 460 27.92 6.67 16.20
CA LEU A 460 28.94 7.10 15.25
C LEU A 460 28.35 7.16 13.84
N ALA A 461 28.43 8.32 13.17
CA ALA A 461 27.99 8.44 11.78
C ALA A 461 28.98 9.26 10.93
N LEU A 462 29.35 8.73 9.76
CA LEU A 462 30.22 9.43 8.80
C LEU A 462 29.50 10.60 8.15
N ARG A 463 30.11 11.79 8.18
CA ARG A 463 29.57 13.01 7.58
C ARG A 463 30.33 13.43 6.35
N ASN A 464 31.65 13.53 6.46
CA ASN A 464 32.53 13.71 5.33
C ASN A 464 33.83 12.94 5.58
N PHE A 465 34.55 12.66 4.50
CA PHE A 465 35.90 12.12 4.57
C PHE A 465 36.69 12.52 3.34
N LYS A 466 38.00 12.50 3.48
CA LYS A 466 38.99 12.60 2.42
C LYS A 466 40.03 11.51 2.66
N ILE A 467 40.35 10.78 1.61
CA ILE A 467 41.49 9.86 1.58
C ILE A 467 42.58 10.49 0.74
N SER A 468 43.80 10.59 1.27
CA SER A 468 44.98 11.03 0.52
C SER A 468 46.10 10.00 0.63
N ALA A 469 46.84 9.79 -0.44
CA ALA A 469 48.10 9.06 -0.40
C ALA A 469 49.22 10.02 0.07
N GLU A 470 50.09 9.56 0.97
CA GLU A 470 51.34 10.27 1.23
C GLU A 470 52.31 10.06 0.04
N PRO A 471 52.86 11.12 -0.57
CA PRO A 471 53.93 10.96 -1.55
C PRO A 471 55.19 10.44 -0.87
N ASN A 472 55.82 9.39 -1.43
CA ASN A 472 57.15 8.96 -1.01
C ASN A 472 58.13 10.15 -1.11
N ALA A 473 58.70 10.56 0.02
CA ALA A 473 59.84 11.46 0.03
C ALA A 473 61.09 10.65 -0.36
N ASP A 474 61.71 11.08 -1.45
CA ASP A 474 62.96 10.60 -2.07
C ASP A 474 63.00 9.17 -2.66
N PRO A 475 63.17 9.01 -3.98
CA PRO A 475 63.57 7.75 -4.57
C PRO A 475 65.07 7.55 -4.35
N GLN A 476 65.46 6.88 -3.27
CA GLN A 476 66.76 6.22 -3.23
C GLN A 476 66.62 4.86 -3.90
N ASP A 477 67.27 4.77 -5.06
CA ASP A 477 67.44 3.63 -5.94
C ASP A 477 68.21 2.51 -5.21
N ASP A 478 67.48 1.59 -4.59
CA ASP A 478 67.98 0.26 -4.21
C ASP A 478 67.04 -0.78 -4.82
N GLY A 479 67.52 -1.45 -5.87
CA GLY A 479 66.79 -2.35 -6.76
C GLY A 479 66.20 -3.61 -6.13
N ASN A 480 65.14 -3.46 -5.34
CA ASN A 480 64.19 -4.51 -5.00
C ASN A 480 62.78 -4.11 -5.45
N ASP A 481 62.26 -4.80 -6.47
CA ASP A 481 60.88 -4.71 -6.98
C ASP A 481 59.86 -5.30 -5.98
N GLU A 482 59.68 -4.67 -4.81
CA GLU A 482 58.46 -4.82 -4.02
C GLU A 482 57.82 -3.43 -3.89
N GLN A 483 56.66 -3.26 -4.55
CA GLN A 483 55.83 -2.05 -4.47
C GLN A 483 55.66 -1.62 -3.01
N SER A 484 56.23 -0.48 -2.64
CA SER A 484 56.03 0.12 -1.31
C SER A 484 54.53 0.32 -1.07
N ASP A 485 53.98 -0.27 -0.02
CA ASP A 485 52.59 -0.07 0.43
C ASP A 485 52.31 1.45 0.56
N GLU A 486 51.53 2.01 -0.38
CA GLU A 486 51.14 3.42 -0.34
C GLU A 486 50.34 3.70 0.94
N ARG A 487 50.95 4.43 1.86
CA ARG A 487 50.30 4.83 3.11
C ARG A 487 49.18 5.82 2.79
N ARG A 488 47.96 5.48 3.23
CA ARG A 488 46.75 6.29 3.06
C ARG A 488 46.40 6.98 4.37
N HIS A 489 46.17 8.27 4.25
CA HIS A 489 45.69 9.13 5.32
C HIS A 489 44.18 9.31 5.21
N PHE A 490 43.46 9.01 6.29
CA PHE A 490 42.04 9.32 6.45
C PHE A 490 41.91 10.63 7.24
N ASP A 491 41.23 11.62 6.67
CA ASP A 491 40.74 12.81 7.38
C ASP A 491 39.22 12.86 7.22
N GLY A 492 38.48 12.76 8.34
CA GLY A 492 37.02 12.73 8.25
C GLY A 492 36.33 13.30 9.47
N THR A 493 35.12 13.79 9.24
CA THR A 493 34.22 14.26 10.29
C THR A 493 33.21 13.18 10.63
N LEU A 494 33.21 12.75 11.89
CA LEU A 494 32.25 11.83 12.46
C LEU A 494 31.28 12.59 13.36
N LEU A 495 29.99 12.27 13.28
CA LEU A 495 29.06 12.58 14.36
C LEU A 495 29.26 11.52 15.46
N VAL A 496 29.58 11.95 16.68
CA VAL A 496 29.81 11.08 17.85
C VAL A 496 28.90 11.56 18.97
N ASP A 497 27.90 10.75 19.32
CA ASP A 497 26.87 11.12 20.32
C ASP A 497 26.22 12.48 20.04
N GLY A 498 25.94 12.76 18.77
CA GLY A 498 25.34 14.02 18.32
C GLY A 498 26.32 15.19 18.16
N VAL A 499 27.60 15.01 18.49
CA VAL A 499 28.62 16.07 18.37
C VAL A 499 29.57 15.76 17.22
N TYR A 500 29.79 16.72 16.32
CA TYR A 500 30.74 16.58 15.22
C TYR A 500 32.17 16.56 15.75
N ARG A 501 32.96 15.57 15.29
CA ARG A 501 34.36 15.37 15.65
C ARG A 501 35.19 15.10 14.41
N VAL A 502 36.28 15.83 14.25
CA VAL A 502 37.30 15.53 13.23
C VAL A 502 38.22 14.45 13.78
N VAL A 503 38.41 13.37 13.03
CA VAL A 503 39.31 12.28 13.37
C VAL A 503 40.24 12.01 12.21
N ARG A 504 41.50 11.70 12.54
CA ARG A 504 42.54 11.39 11.56
C ARG A 504 43.20 10.06 11.90
N GLY A 505 43.60 9.31 10.89
CA GLY A 505 44.29 8.05 11.08
C GLY A 505 44.98 7.60 9.80
N ASP A 506 45.97 6.74 9.97
CA ASP A 506 46.80 6.25 8.87
C ASP A 506 46.67 4.74 8.71
N GLY A 507 46.70 4.27 7.46
CA GLY A 507 46.65 2.84 7.16
C GLY A 507 47.02 2.54 5.72
N ASN A 508 47.10 1.26 5.38
CA ASN A 508 47.33 0.80 4.00
C ASN A 508 46.05 0.86 3.12
N GLY A 509 44.94 1.36 3.66
CA GLY A 509 43.65 1.44 2.98
C GLY A 509 42.67 2.35 3.73
N PRO A 510 41.55 2.76 3.12
CA PRO A 510 40.56 3.62 3.77
C PRO A 510 40.01 3.04 5.08
N LEU A 511 39.76 1.73 5.12
CA LEU A 511 39.19 1.06 6.30
C LEU A 511 40.20 0.95 7.45
N SER A 512 41.46 0.61 7.14
CA SER A 512 42.51 0.52 8.16
C SER A 512 42.89 1.89 8.72
N ALA A 513 42.88 2.93 7.87
CA ALA A 513 43.08 4.31 8.30
C ALA A 513 41.94 4.82 9.21
N LEU A 514 40.69 4.46 8.92
CA LEU A 514 39.56 4.76 9.82
C LEU A 514 39.66 3.99 11.15
N LEU A 515 40.04 2.71 11.14
CA LEU A 515 40.27 1.95 12.38
C LEU A 515 41.34 2.60 13.26
N ASP A 516 42.45 3.07 12.67
CA ASP A 516 43.48 3.81 13.39
C ASP A 516 42.93 5.12 13.98
N ALA A 517 42.13 5.86 13.22
CA ALA A 517 41.47 7.08 13.71
C ALA A 517 40.54 6.80 14.90
N LEU A 518 39.74 5.75 14.84
CA LEU A 518 38.84 5.33 15.92
C LEU A 518 39.60 4.87 17.17
N ARG A 519 40.73 4.17 16.99
CA ARG A 519 41.62 3.78 18.09
C ARG A 519 42.23 4.99 18.77
N THR A 520 42.80 5.91 17.99
CA THR A 520 43.52 7.09 18.49
C THR A 520 42.58 8.09 19.16
N HIS A 521 41.46 8.41 18.53
CA HIS A 521 40.57 9.48 19.01
C HIS A 521 39.47 8.99 19.95
N LEU A 522 39.00 7.75 19.81
CA LEU A 522 37.84 7.22 20.56
C LEU A 522 38.18 6.01 21.43
N LYS A 523 39.43 5.53 21.43
CA LYS A 523 39.88 4.33 22.17
C LYS A 523 39.08 3.07 21.79
N ILE A 524 38.71 2.96 20.52
CA ILE A 524 38.02 1.80 19.96
C ILE A 524 39.05 0.97 19.19
N ASP A 525 39.43 -0.19 19.72
CA ASP A 525 40.47 -1.04 19.14
C ASP A 525 39.86 -2.31 18.56
N LEU A 526 39.67 -2.33 17.24
CA LEU A 526 39.01 -3.38 16.48
C LEU A 526 39.81 -3.69 15.21
N THR A 527 39.61 -4.88 14.65
CA THR A 527 40.21 -5.30 13.38
C THR A 527 39.18 -6.00 12.50
N ILE A 528 39.38 -5.98 11.18
CA ILE A 528 38.46 -6.56 10.20
C ILE A 528 38.75 -8.06 10.08
N ARG A 529 37.72 -8.88 10.24
CA ARG A 529 37.75 -10.33 9.99
C ARG A 529 37.32 -10.65 8.57
N GLU A 530 36.29 -9.99 8.07
CA GLU A 530 35.71 -10.27 6.75
C GLU A 530 35.21 -8.99 6.08
N TYR A 531 35.38 -8.91 4.76
CA TYR A 531 34.90 -7.83 3.90
C TYR A 531 34.32 -8.41 2.61
N THR A 532 33.13 -7.97 2.22
CA THR A 532 32.53 -8.31 0.93
C THR A 532 31.77 -7.11 0.38
N GLU A 533 31.65 -7.03 -0.94
CA GLU A 533 31.00 -5.92 -1.64
C GLU A 533 30.31 -6.39 -2.91
N HIS A 534 29.23 -5.72 -3.31
CA HIS A 534 28.62 -5.84 -4.63
C HIS A 534 27.92 -4.53 -5.05
N SER A 535 27.55 -4.45 -6.33
CA SER A 535 26.76 -3.33 -6.87
C SER A 535 25.26 -3.52 -6.64
N VAL A 536 24.58 -2.47 -6.24
CA VAL A 536 23.12 -2.39 -6.08
C VAL A 536 22.55 -1.47 -7.16
N GLY A 537 21.64 -2.01 -7.99
CA GLY A 537 21.06 -1.33 -9.15
C GLY A 537 21.85 -1.52 -10.44
N GLU A 538 21.31 -1.02 -11.57
CA GLU A 538 21.90 -1.11 -12.90
C GLU A 538 22.16 0.28 -13.51
N GLY A 539 23.18 0.42 -14.35
CA GLY A 539 23.48 1.65 -15.09
C GLY A 539 24.32 2.68 -14.33
N LYS A 540 24.25 3.96 -14.76
CA LYS A 540 25.07 5.07 -14.24
C LYS A 540 24.74 5.51 -12.80
N GLU A 541 23.64 5.00 -12.24
CA GLU A 541 23.14 5.31 -10.89
C GLU A 541 23.42 4.16 -9.88
N ALA A 542 24.24 3.17 -10.27
CA ALA A 542 24.55 2.03 -9.40
C ALA A 542 25.32 2.47 -8.14
N LYS A 543 24.94 1.91 -7.00
CA LYS A 543 25.61 2.14 -5.69
C LYS A 543 26.44 0.91 -5.30
N ALA A 544 27.43 1.09 -4.46
CA ALA A 544 28.13 -0.03 -3.81
C ALA A 544 27.43 -0.37 -2.50
N ALA A 545 27.29 -1.66 -2.21
CA ALA A 545 26.91 -2.19 -0.90
C ALA A 545 28.06 -3.01 -0.33
N SER A 546 28.58 -2.61 0.83
CA SER A 546 29.70 -3.26 1.50
C SER A 546 29.25 -3.86 2.83
N TYR A 547 29.84 -5.00 3.19
CA TYR A 547 29.58 -5.73 4.44
C TYR A 547 30.90 -6.01 5.13
N VAL A 548 31.00 -5.62 6.41
CA VAL A 548 32.23 -5.73 7.22
C VAL A 548 31.93 -6.52 8.47
N GLU A 549 32.77 -7.51 8.80
CA GLU A 549 32.81 -8.15 10.11
C GLU A 549 34.01 -7.65 10.89
N VAL A 550 33.81 -7.12 12.10
CA VAL A 550 34.87 -6.67 13.01
C VAL A 550 34.94 -7.51 14.28
N VAL A 551 36.15 -7.58 14.83
CA VAL A 551 36.50 -8.34 16.05
C VAL A 551 37.46 -7.53 16.92
N PRO A 552 37.61 -7.86 18.21
CA PRO A 552 38.64 -7.25 19.06
C PRO A 552 40.03 -7.40 18.43
N ALA A 553 40.83 -6.32 18.45
CA ALA A 553 42.14 -6.30 17.81
C ALA A 553 43.14 -7.29 18.43
N ASP A 554 42.99 -7.57 19.72
CA ASP A 554 43.80 -8.49 20.53
C ASP A 554 43.43 -9.97 20.32
N ASP A 555 42.23 -10.26 19.80
CA ASP A 555 41.77 -11.63 19.52
C ASP A 555 41.06 -11.75 18.17
N ARG A 556 41.85 -11.96 17.12
CA ARG A 556 41.34 -12.20 15.75
C ARG A 556 40.45 -13.43 15.64
N LYS A 557 40.56 -14.40 16.55
CA LYS A 557 39.76 -15.64 16.57
C LYS A 557 38.60 -15.58 17.57
N SER A 558 38.30 -14.40 18.10
CA SER A 558 37.22 -14.21 19.08
C SER A 558 35.90 -14.81 18.60
N ALA A 559 35.21 -15.50 19.50
CA ALA A 559 33.84 -15.93 19.25
C ALA A 559 32.88 -14.74 19.13
N THR A 560 33.27 -13.57 19.64
CA THR A 560 32.52 -12.33 19.54
C THR A 560 32.92 -11.58 18.27
N SER A 561 31.95 -11.30 17.41
CA SER A 561 32.11 -10.47 16.22
C SER A 561 30.88 -9.62 15.97
N TRP A 562 31.06 -8.54 15.20
CA TRP A 562 29.98 -7.62 14.84
C TRP A 562 29.99 -7.37 13.34
N TRP A 563 28.83 -7.53 12.72
CA TRP A 563 28.63 -7.24 11.32
C TRP A 563 28.10 -5.82 11.14
N GLY A 564 28.49 -5.19 10.03
CA GLY A 564 27.95 -3.91 9.61
C GLY A 564 27.73 -3.88 8.10
N VAL A 565 26.81 -3.01 7.69
CA VAL A 565 26.44 -2.77 6.29
C VAL A 565 26.50 -1.29 5.96
N GLY A 566 27.00 -0.98 4.77
CA GLY A 566 27.07 0.37 4.23
C GLY A 566 26.64 0.35 2.77
N VAL A 567 25.96 1.42 2.34
CA VAL A 567 25.63 1.65 0.94
C VAL A 567 25.97 3.09 0.61
N ASP A 568 26.74 3.30 -0.45
CA ASP A 568 27.11 4.63 -0.93
C ASP A 568 27.38 4.59 -2.45
N SER A 569 27.30 5.75 -3.11
CA SER A 569 27.75 5.89 -4.51
C SER A 569 29.26 5.77 -4.64
N ASP A 570 30.01 6.08 -3.58
CA ASP A 570 31.46 5.89 -3.49
C ASP A 570 31.76 4.55 -2.81
N ILE A 571 32.56 3.69 -3.46
CA ILE A 571 33.04 2.42 -2.93
C ILE A 571 33.73 2.60 -1.57
N ALA A 572 34.60 3.61 -1.44
CA ALA A 572 35.27 3.89 -0.18
C ALA A 572 34.25 4.35 0.88
N GLY A 573 33.29 5.20 0.49
CA GLY A 573 32.20 5.64 1.35
C GLY A 573 31.35 4.48 1.87
N SER A 574 31.02 3.52 1.00
CA SER A 574 30.24 2.33 1.34
C SER A 574 30.96 1.48 2.38
N GLY A 575 32.25 1.19 2.17
CA GLY A 575 33.07 0.45 3.13
C GLY A 575 33.22 1.15 4.48
N LEU A 576 33.46 2.46 4.50
CA LEU A 576 33.60 3.25 5.74
C LEU A 576 32.29 3.27 6.55
N ARG A 577 31.14 3.38 5.87
CA ARG A 577 29.82 3.28 6.52
C ARG A 577 29.57 1.88 7.08
N ALA A 578 29.93 0.83 6.35
CA ALA A 578 29.81 -0.56 6.81
C ALA A 578 30.67 -0.80 8.07
N LEU A 579 31.89 -0.25 8.10
CA LEU A 579 32.76 -0.33 9.27
C LEU A 579 32.15 0.41 10.47
N LEU A 580 31.66 1.64 10.32
CA LEU A 580 31.01 2.36 11.42
C LEU A 580 29.72 1.69 11.89
N SER A 581 28.95 1.07 10.98
CA SER A 581 27.80 0.25 11.31
C SER A 581 28.19 -0.89 12.28
N ALA A 582 29.25 -1.63 11.96
CA ALA A 582 29.76 -2.70 12.82
C ALA A 582 30.31 -2.18 14.16
N VAL A 583 31.03 -1.05 14.14
CA VAL A 583 31.58 -0.40 15.34
C VAL A 583 30.47 0.07 16.28
N ASN A 584 29.36 0.62 15.76
CA ASN A 584 28.22 1.02 16.57
C ASN A 584 27.63 -0.15 17.37
N SER A 585 27.52 -1.32 16.74
CA SER A 585 27.09 -2.54 17.44
C SER A 585 28.12 -3.00 18.48
N ALA A 586 29.42 -2.82 18.21
CA ALA A 586 30.50 -3.22 19.11
C ALA A 586 30.64 -2.33 20.36
N ILE A 587 30.41 -1.02 20.24
CA ILE A 587 30.57 -0.09 21.37
C ILE A 587 29.39 -0.10 22.34
N GLY A 588 28.18 -0.45 21.90
CA GLY A 588 26.96 -0.40 22.72
C GLY A 588 26.83 0.94 23.46
N ASP A 589 26.59 0.89 24.77
CA ASP A 589 26.43 2.07 25.65
C ASP A 589 27.74 2.55 26.29
N ARG A 590 28.90 2.08 25.81
CA ARG A 590 30.20 2.47 26.35
C ARG A 590 30.41 3.99 26.29
N ALA A 591 30.83 4.60 27.41
CA ALA A 591 31.22 6.01 27.42
C ALA A 591 32.44 6.25 26.51
N LEU A 592 32.30 7.20 25.59
CA LEU A 592 33.38 7.60 24.67
C LEU A 592 34.13 8.81 25.25
N PRO A 593 35.45 8.96 24.99
CA PRO A 593 36.23 10.07 25.52
C PRO A 593 35.61 11.44 25.15
N GLU A 594 35.54 12.36 26.11
CA GLU A 594 35.12 13.75 25.88
C GLU A 594 36.32 14.52 25.29
N LEU A 595 36.27 14.81 23.99
CA LEU A 595 37.27 15.66 23.35
C LEU A 595 36.87 17.12 23.57
N LYS A 596 37.48 17.79 24.55
CA LYS A 596 37.42 19.25 24.64
C LYS A 596 38.12 19.83 23.42
N LEU A 597 37.37 20.50 22.54
CA LEU A 597 37.88 21.25 21.38
C LEU A 597 38.69 22.48 21.85
N ASN A 598 39.91 22.25 22.34
CA ASN A 598 40.88 23.31 22.63
C ASN A 598 41.80 23.54 21.42
N VAL A 599 41.23 24.00 20.29
CA VAL A 599 42.05 24.45 19.15
C VAL A 599 41.78 25.94 18.92
N GLY A 600 42.77 26.78 19.22
CA GLY A 600 42.75 28.19 18.84
C GLY A 600 43.02 28.34 17.34
N PHE A 601 42.33 29.26 16.68
CA PHE A 601 42.55 29.57 15.26
C PHE A 601 43.65 30.64 15.12
N SER A 602 44.55 30.48 14.15
CA SER A 602 45.64 31.43 13.90
C SER A 602 45.69 31.83 12.43
N ALA A 603 46.60 32.75 12.08
CA ALA A 603 46.84 33.10 10.67
C ALA A 603 47.23 31.88 9.80
N ALA A 604 47.68 30.78 10.42
CA ALA A 604 48.04 29.52 9.75
C ALA A 604 46.90 28.49 9.69
N SER A 605 45.73 28.74 10.29
CA SER A 605 44.58 27.83 10.19
C SER A 605 44.11 27.68 8.74
N ALA A 606 43.60 26.51 8.35
CA ALA A 606 43.11 26.30 7.00
C ALA A 606 41.65 26.79 6.84
N GLN A 607 41.27 27.12 5.61
CA GLN A 607 39.89 27.51 5.27
C GLN A 607 38.86 26.45 5.71
N ALA A 608 39.21 25.17 5.61
CA ALA A 608 38.33 24.07 6.00
C ALA A 608 38.08 24.01 7.52
N ASP A 609 39.08 24.36 8.33
CA ASP A 609 38.96 24.36 9.80
C ASP A 609 37.98 25.44 10.26
N ILE A 610 38.07 26.63 9.64
CA ILE A 610 37.20 27.77 9.92
C ILE A 610 35.77 27.51 9.42
N ALA A 611 35.62 26.94 8.22
CA ALA A 611 34.30 26.55 7.70
C ALA A 611 33.61 25.52 8.61
N SER A 612 34.35 24.52 9.09
CA SER A 612 33.83 23.52 10.03
C SER A 612 33.39 24.15 11.35
N ALA A 613 34.14 25.12 11.86
CA ALA A 613 33.76 25.85 13.07
C ALA A 613 32.44 26.63 12.90
N VAL A 614 32.23 27.26 11.75
CA VAL A 614 30.97 27.99 11.46
C VAL A 614 29.79 27.03 11.34
N VAL A 615 29.95 25.89 10.66
CA VAL A 615 28.90 24.85 10.59
C VAL A 615 28.57 24.33 11.99
N ASN A 616 29.58 24.04 12.80
CA ASN A 616 29.39 23.49 14.15
C ASN A 616 28.77 24.49 15.14
N ALA A 617 29.11 25.77 15.05
CA ALA A 617 28.62 26.80 15.96
C ALA A 617 27.23 27.34 15.58
N LEU A 618 27.02 27.56 14.29
CA LEU A 618 25.90 28.34 13.78
C LEU A 618 24.94 27.52 12.91
N GLY A 619 25.28 26.26 12.60
CA GLY A 619 24.50 25.42 11.70
C GLY A 619 24.52 25.88 10.25
N LEU A 620 25.50 26.72 9.87
CA LEU A 620 25.58 27.38 8.56
C LEU A 620 26.61 26.70 7.65
N GLU A 621 26.13 26.01 6.60
CA GLU A 621 26.99 25.50 5.53
C GLU A 621 27.32 26.62 4.53
N LEU A 622 28.49 27.23 4.69
CA LEU A 622 28.90 28.35 3.84
C LEU A 622 29.26 27.89 2.41
N PRO A 623 28.84 28.59 1.35
CA PRO A 623 29.30 28.37 -0.02
C PRO A 623 30.82 28.52 -0.15
N ARG A 624 31.47 27.80 -1.08
CA ARG A 624 32.94 27.79 -1.21
C ARG A 624 33.57 29.18 -1.33
N ARG A 625 32.96 30.08 -2.09
CA ARG A 625 33.43 31.47 -2.23
C ARG A 625 33.20 32.29 -0.97
N PHE A 626 32.10 32.04 -0.26
CA PHE A 626 31.85 32.68 1.02
C PHE A 626 32.84 32.19 2.10
N GLN A 627 33.16 30.89 2.11
CA GLN A 627 34.21 30.34 2.97
C GLN A 627 35.56 31.03 2.72
N ALA A 628 35.95 31.22 1.46
CA ALA A 628 37.19 31.91 1.11
C ALA A 628 37.16 33.39 1.56
N SER A 629 36.03 34.08 1.35
CA SER A 629 35.86 35.47 1.80
C SER A 629 35.94 35.60 3.33
N PHE A 630 35.27 34.72 4.08
CA PHE A 630 35.33 34.76 5.54
C PHE A 630 36.69 34.31 6.08
N PHE A 631 37.36 33.37 5.40
CA PHE A 631 38.72 32.99 5.71
C PHE A 631 39.67 34.19 5.68
N GLU A 632 39.58 35.06 4.67
CA GLU A 632 40.35 36.31 4.64
C GLU A 632 40.04 37.25 5.81
N VAL A 633 38.78 37.35 6.22
CA VAL A 633 38.36 38.15 7.39
C VAL A 633 39.00 37.61 8.67
N VAL A 634 38.94 36.29 8.87
CA VAL A 634 39.53 35.62 10.03
C VAL A 634 41.06 35.78 10.01
N GLN A 635 41.71 35.65 8.85
CA GLN A 635 43.15 35.86 8.74
C GLN A 635 43.56 37.30 9.08
N ARG A 636 42.80 38.30 8.65
CA ARG A 636 43.06 39.70 9.01
C ARG A 636 42.89 39.92 10.51
N TYR A 637 41.78 39.44 11.07
CA TYR A 637 41.50 39.55 12.51
C TYR A 637 42.52 38.79 13.40
N ALA A 638 43.05 37.68 12.91
CA ALA A 638 44.06 36.88 13.63
C ALA A 638 45.44 37.58 13.63
N ARG A 639 45.82 38.26 12.54
CA ARG A 639 47.11 38.97 12.45
C ARG A 639 47.22 40.11 13.46
N ASP A 640 46.10 40.72 13.81
CA ASP A 640 46.03 41.82 14.77
C ASP A 640 46.08 41.34 16.24
N ARG A 641 46.21 40.03 16.50
CA ARG A 641 46.24 39.41 17.84
C ARG A 641 47.36 38.37 17.98
N GLU A 642 48.31 38.60 18.89
CA GLU A 642 49.44 37.67 19.13
C GLU A 642 49.01 36.28 19.64
N SER A 643 47.85 36.15 20.29
CA SER A 643 47.39 34.91 20.94
C SER A 643 46.46 34.03 20.09
N GLY A 644 46.23 34.37 18.82
CA GLY A 644 45.20 33.70 18.00
C GLY A 644 43.77 34.07 18.39
N ILE A 645 42.80 33.35 17.83
CA ILE A 645 41.35 33.58 17.97
C ILE A 645 40.74 32.37 18.67
N SER A 646 39.97 32.60 19.74
CA SER A 646 39.18 31.55 20.39
C SER A 646 37.98 31.14 19.52
N TYR A 647 37.39 29.98 19.80
CA TYR A 647 36.17 29.56 19.10
C TYR A 647 35.03 30.58 19.24
N ASP A 648 34.80 31.10 20.45
CA ASP A 648 33.78 32.10 20.71
C ASP A 648 34.09 33.44 20.01
N ASP A 649 35.36 33.84 19.94
CA ASP A 649 35.77 35.03 19.18
C ASP A 649 35.49 34.86 17.67
N LEU A 650 35.69 33.67 17.12
CA LEU A 650 35.43 33.37 15.70
C LEU A 650 33.92 33.50 15.38
N VAL A 651 33.07 32.96 16.25
CA VAL A 651 31.62 33.05 16.12
C VAL A 651 31.15 34.51 16.23
N ASN A 652 31.65 35.24 17.23
CA ASN A 652 31.35 36.65 17.41
C ASN A 652 31.82 37.50 16.21
N LEU A 653 32.99 37.17 15.63
CA LEU A 653 33.50 37.82 14.43
C LEU A 653 32.56 37.59 13.24
N PHE A 654 32.08 36.36 13.04
CA PHE A 654 31.13 36.05 11.97
C PHE A 654 29.83 36.84 12.13
N GLN A 655 29.24 36.82 13.33
CA GLN A 655 27.99 37.52 13.63
C GLN A 655 28.11 39.03 13.40
N LYS A 656 29.21 39.65 13.84
CA LYS A 656 29.46 41.09 13.64
C LYS A 656 29.74 41.46 12.20
N THR A 657 30.46 40.61 11.46
CA THR A 657 30.87 40.92 10.07
C THR A 657 29.68 40.85 9.11
N TYR A 658 28.77 39.91 9.33
CA TYR A 658 27.66 39.65 8.40
C TYR A 658 26.28 39.90 8.99
N TYR A 659 26.21 40.53 10.16
CA TYR A 659 24.99 40.83 10.90
C TYR A 659 24.10 39.59 11.15
N PHE A 660 24.74 38.44 11.42
CA PHE A 660 24.01 37.20 11.68
C PHE A 660 23.47 37.20 13.11
N GLY A 661 22.14 37.20 13.26
CA GLY A 661 21.46 37.18 14.57
C GLY A 661 21.57 38.49 15.37
N ILE A 662 22.05 39.58 14.74
CA ILE A 662 22.13 40.91 15.34
C ILE A 662 21.53 41.97 14.39
N PRO A 663 21.01 43.10 14.90
CA PRO A 663 20.47 44.17 14.06
C PRO A 663 21.52 44.73 13.09
N SER A 664 21.12 44.99 11.84
CA SER A 664 21.96 45.58 10.80
C SER A 664 21.51 47.02 10.47
N LYS A 665 22.24 47.72 9.59
CA LYS A 665 21.87 49.09 9.18
C LYS A 665 20.58 49.11 8.36
N TYR A 666 20.30 48.03 7.64
CA TYR A 666 19.11 47.87 6.83
C TYR A 666 18.36 46.62 7.27
N GLU A 667 17.14 46.77 7.78
CA GLU A 667 16.37 45.64 8.32
C GLU A 667 15.02 45.48 7.63
N LEU A 668 14.56 44.24 7.52
CA LEU A 668 13.23 43.92 7.00
C LEU A 668 12.21 44.07 8.13
N ALA A 669 11.25 45.01 8.00
CA ALA A 669 10.12 45.10 8.93
C ALA A 669 8.94 44.24 8.46
N SER A 670 8.53 44.43 7.20
CA SER A 670 7.46 43.66 6.58
C SER A 670 7.59 43.70 5.07
N PHE A 671 7.04 42.71 4.39
CA PHE A 671 6.92 42.72 2.94
C PHE A 671 5.69 41.92 2.50
N LYS A 672 5.25 42.22 1.29
CA LYS A 672 4.30 41.47 0.50
C LYS A 672 4.91 41.26 -0.87
N LEU A 673 4.83 40.04 -1.38
CA LEU A 673 5.29 39.70 -2.72
C LEU A 673 4.09 39.24 -3.57
N GLU A 674 3.79 39.97 -4.63
CA GLU A 674 2.67 39.68 -5.54
C GLU A 674 3.14 39.20 -6.91
N HIS A 675 2.35 38.34 -7.53
CA HIS A 675 2.56 37.91 -8.91
C HIS A 675 1.89 38.91 -9.84
N VAL A 676 2.69 39.66 -10.61
CA VAL A 676 2.17 40.61 -11.61
C VAL A 676 1.85 39.89 -12.92
N ASP A 677 2.73 38.96 -13.31
CA ASP A 677 2.51 38.02 -14.42
C ASP A 677 3.38 36.75 -14.21
N ALA A 678 3.38 35.84 -15.18
CA ALA A 678 4.13 34.58 -15.12
C ALA A 678 5.64 34.78 -14.87
N THR A 679 6.20 35.93 -15.26
CA THR A 679 7.64 36.22 -15.24
C THR A 679 8.03 37.34 -14.27
N ARG A 680 7.07 38.08 -13.72
CA ARG A 680 7.31 39.25 -12.86
C ARG A 680 6.68 39.12 -11.48
N ARG A 681 7.42 39.61 -10.49
CA ARG A 681 7.05 39.72 -9.08
C ARG A 681 7.15 41.18 -8.66
N GLN A 682 6.18 41.64 -7.88
CA GLN A 682 6.20 42.95 -7.25
C GLN A 682 6.44 42.75 -5.75
N LEU A 683 7.45 43.42 -5.20
CA LEU A 683 7.66 43.53 -3.77
C LEU A 683 7.14 44.88 -3.30
N ASP A 684 6.28 44.87 -2.30
CA ASP A 684 5.85 46.05 -1.55
C ASP A 684 6.11 45.80 -0.08
N GLY A 685 6.89 46.66 0.58
CA GLY A 685 7.28 46.41 1.97
C GLY A 685 7.75 47.64 2.73
N GLU A 686 8.07 47.42 3.99
CA GLU A 686 8.70 48.39 4.88
C GLU A 686 10.07 47.88 5.30
N PHE A 687 11.11 48.63 4.95
CA PHE A 687 12.48 48.38 5.40
C PHE A 687 12.89 49.48 6.38
N LEU A 688 13.70 49.14 7.38
CA LEU A 688 14.34 50.10 8.26
C LEU A 688 15.66 50.52 7.63
N PHE A 689 15.90 51.81 7.49
CA PHE A 689 17.18 52.38 7.08
C PHE A 689 17.76 53.16 8.25
N ALA A 690 18.80 52.63 8.89
CA ALA A 690 19.39 53.17 10.12
C ALA A 690 18.34 53.48 11.21
N GLY A 691 17.36 52.58 11.37
CA GLY A 691 16.25 52.71 12.33
C GLY A 691 15.02 53.47 11.83
N GLU A 692 15.08 54.15 10.67
CA GLU A 692 13.92 54.83 10.08
C GLU A 692 13.14 53.89 9.15
N LYS A 693 11.84 53.69 9.42
CA LYS A 693 10.96 52.90 8.53
C LYS A 693 10.69 53.66 7.24
N ARG A 694 10.94 53.01 6.10
CA ARG A 694 10.64 53.52 4.76
C ARG A 694 9.84 52.50 3.97
N LYS A 695 8.79 52.97 3.31
CA LYS A 695 8.05 52.16 2.34
C LYS A 695 8.87 52.03 1.06
N VAL A 696 8.98 50.81 0.57
CA VAL A 696 9.75 50.49 -0.63
C VAL A 696 8.90 49.62 -1.55
N SER A 697 9.07 49.81 -2.85
CA SER A 697 8.37 49.03 -3.87
C SER A 697 9.31 48.73 -5.03
N GLY A 698 9.33 47.49 -5.50
CA GLY A 698 10.25 47.07 -6.57
C GLY A 698 9.73 45.88 -7.35
N GLY A 699 9.83 45.95 -8.67
CA GLY A 699 9.49 44.86 -9.58
C GLY A 699 10.72 44.08 -10.02
N GLY A 700 10.61 42.75 -10.15
CA GLY A 700 11.69 41.90 -10.61
C GLY A 700 11.21 40.56 -11.15
N ASN A 701 12.12 39.75 -11.68
CA ASN A 701 11.82 38.37 -12.09
C ASN A 701 11.80 37.36 -10.92
N GLY A 702 12.03 37.83 -9.70
CA GLY A 702 12.01 37.05 -8.47
C GLY A 702 12.14 37.95 -7.24
N PRO A 703 12.10 37.38 -6.02
CA PRO A 703 12.08 38.16 -4.79
C PRO A 703 13.35 39.01 -4.59
N LEU A 704 14.53 38.48 -4.91
CA LEU A 704 15.79 39.21 -4.71
C LEU A 704 15.95 40.36 -5.72
N SER A 705 15.54 40.18 -6.97
CA SER A 705 15.60 41.25 -7.98
C SER A 705 14.57 42.35 -7.73
N ALA A 706 13.39 41.98 -7.23
CA ALA A 706 12.39 42.93 -6.73
C ALA A 706 12.94 43.74 -5.53
N THR A 707 13.61 43.06 -4.60
CA THR A 707 14.29 43.70 -3.45
C THR A 707 15.39 44.66 -3.88
N LEU A 708 16.23 44.29 -4.84
CA LEU A 708 17.27 45.19 -5.37
C LEU A 708 16.66 46.42 -6.02
N THR A 709 15.60 46.26 -6.80
CA THR A 709 14.89 47.39 -7.42
C THR A 709 14.29 48.33 -6.38
N ALA A 710 13.71 47.77 -5.31
CA ALA A 710 13.23 48.52 -4.16
C ALA A 710 14.36 49.28 -3.44
N LEU A 711 15.54 48.66 -3.28
CA LEU A 711 16.72 49.30 -2.67
C LEU A 711 17.31 50.41 -3.55
N HIS A 712 17.39 50.24 -4.87
CA HIS A 712 17.94 51.24 -5.80
C HIS A 712 17.18 52.57 -5.76
N GLN A 713 15.90 52.56 -5.38
CA GLN A 713 15.13 53.79 -5.16
C GLN A 713 15.56 54.57 -3.91
N GLN A 714 16.25 53.91 -2.98
CA GLN A 714 16.63 54.46 -1.68
C GLN A 714 18.13 54.74 -1.57
N ILE A 715 18.95 54.33 -2.54
CA ILE A 715 20.41 54.46 -2.50
C ILE A 715 20.96 55.15 -3.76
N SER A 716 22.09 55.83 -3.62
CA SER A 716 22.86 56.33 -4.76
C SER A 716 23.76 55.23 -5.29
N GLY A 717 23.75 54.94 -6.59
CA GLY A 717 24.55 53.87 -7.21
C GLY A 717 23.75 52.60 -7.50
N THR A 718 24.42 51.53 -7.95
CA THR A 718 23.76 50.28 -8.34
C THR A 718 24.25 49.10 -7.51
N LEU A 719 23.32 48.22 -7.15
CA LEU A 719 23.57 46.92 -6.52
C LEU A 719 23.24 45.79 -7.50
N ALA A 720 24.13 44.81 -7.61
CA ALA A 720 23.91 43.58 -8.38
C ALA A 720 24.24 42.35 -7.53
N ILE A 721 23.47 41.27 -7.68
CA ILE A 721 23.79 39.98 -7.07
C ILE A 721 24.87 39.30 -7.92
N ARG A 722 25.98 38.95 -7.29
CA ARG A 722 27.06 38.17 -7.90
C ARG A 722 26.90 36.68 -7.65
N GLU A 723 26.42 36.32 -6.47
CA GLU A 723 26.21 34.93 -6.07
C GLU A 723 25.03 34.83 -5.11
N TYR A 724 24.26 33.75 -5.26
CA TYR A 724 23.18 33.37 -4.36
C TYR A 724 23.30 31.87 -4.07
N SER A 725 23.13 31.50 -2.80
CA SER A 725 23.03 30.11 -2.38
C SER A 725 22.07 30.02 -1.21
N GLU A 726 21.36 28.90 -1.10
CA GLU A 726 20.45 28.63 0.00
C GLU A 726 20.54 27.18 0.46
N HIS A 727 20.26 26.94 1.73
CA HIS A 727 20.13 25.59 2.28
C HIS A 727 19.22 25.60 3.52
N SER A 728 18.76 24.42 3.91
CA SER A 728 17.97 24.22 5.12
C SER A 728 18.86 24.05 6.36
N ILE A 729 18.51 24.72 7.45
CA ILE A 729 19.02 24.45 8.80
C ILE A 729 17.96 23.63 9.55
N GLY A 730 18.36 22.47 10.08
CA GLY A 730 17.50 21.56 10.83
C GLY A 730 16.79 20.51 9.98
N GLU A 731 15.99 19.65 10.63
CA GLU A 731 15.20 18.57 10.01
C GLU A 731 13.77 18.60 10.61
N GLY A 732 12.73 18.24 9.83
CA GLY A 732 11.34 18.17 10.30
C GLY A 732 10.42 19.29 9.81
N THR A 733 9.34 19.60 10.55
CA THR A 733 8.35 20.62 10.18
C THR A 733 8.77 22.06 10.54
N GLU A 734 9.85 22.23 11.30
CA GLU A 734 10.36 23.51 11.81
C GLU A 734 11.67 23.93 11.11
N VAL A 735 11.86 23.54 9.85
CA VAL A 735 13.08 23.85 9.09
C VAL A 735 13.21 25.35 8.83
N VAL A 736 14.41 25.89 9.06
CA VAL A 736 14.74 27.28 8.81
C VAL A 736 15.54 27.38 7.50
N ALA A 737 15.20 28.33 6.63
CA ALA A 737 15.96 28.59 5.42
C ALA A 737 17.12 29.53 5.73
N ALA A 738 18.32 29.20 5.26
CA ALA A 738 19.50 30.05 5.35
C ALA A 738 19.99 30.44 3.95
N SER A 739 19.91 31.74 3.67
CA SER A 739 20.26 32.33 2.39
C SER A 739 21.57 33.13 2.48
N TYR A 740 22.39 33.02 1.45
CA TYR A 740 23.67 33.70 1.30
C TYR A 740 23.67 34.50 -0.01
N VAL A 741 23.97 35.79 0.08
CA VAL A 741 24.01 36.69 -1.08
C VAL A 741 25.32 37.46 -1.11
N GLU A 742 26.07 37.39 -2.21
CA GLU A 742 27.15 38.33 -2.50
C GLU A 742 26.60 39.48 -3.34
N LEU A 743 26.60 40.70 -2.79
CA LEU A 743 26.25 41.91 -3.54
C LEU A 743 27.50 42.62 -4.03
N VAL A 744 27.40 43.20 -5.22
CA VAL A 744 28.37 44.15 -5.78
C VAL A 744 27.72 45.52 -5.84
N TYR A 745 28.36 46.51 -5.22
CA TYR A 745 27.94 47.91 -5.24
C TYR A 745 28.87 48.75 -6.12
N GLU A 746 28.27 49.56 -6.98
CA GLU A 746 28.94 50.55 -7.83
C GLU A 746 28.38 51.94 -7.49
N GLY A 747 29.11 52.65 -6.61
CA GLY A 747 28.79 54.03 -6.22
C GLY A 747 29.28 55.06 -7.25
N PRO A 748 28.70 56.28 -7.27
CA PRO A 748 29.10 57.33 -8.21
C PRO A 748 30.59 57.71 -8.05
N GLY A 749 31.43 57.34 -9.02
CA GLY A 749 32.87 57.64 -9.00
C GLY A 749 33.71 56.74 -8.10
N GLU A 750 33.15 55.67 -7.53
CA GLU A 750 33.86 54.72 -6.66
C GLU A 750 34.23 53.42 -7.38
N LYS A 751 35.24 52.72 -6.86
CA LYS A 751 35.55 51.35 -7.30
C LYS A 751 34.46 50.39 -6.84
N LYS A 752 34.15 49.38 -7.66
CA LYS A 752 33.23 48.29 -7.31
C LYS A 752 33.70 47.60 -6.03
N ARG A 753 32.79 47.47 -5.07
CA ARG A 753 33.01 46.74 -3.81
C ARG A 753 32.01 45.59 -3.74
N SER A 754 32.40 44.46 -3.17
CA SER A 754 31.47 43.37 -2.89
C SER A 754 31.46 43.02 -1.41
N ALA A 755 30.31 42.56 -0.93
CA ALA A 755 30.17 42.00 0.41
C ALA A 755 29.14 40.87 0.39
N TRP A 756 29.37 39.93 1.30
CA TRP A 756 28.42 38.87 1.59
C TRP A 756 27.43 39.30 2.65
N GLY A 757 26.22 38.78 2.57
CA GLY A 757 25.20 38.84 3.60
C GLY A 757 24.58 37.47 3.81
N VAL A 758 24.18 37.21 5.05
CA VAL A 758 23.50 35.98 5.47
C VAL A 758 22.18 36.33 6.13
N GLY A 759 21.13 35.59 5.81
CA GLY A 759 19.81 35.71 6.41
C GLY A 759 19.27 34.34 6.80
N THR A 760 18.48 34.29 7.88
CA THR A 760 17.71 33.11 8.28
C THR A 760 16.27 33.50 8.58
N ASP A 761 15.33 32.66 8.13
CA ASP A 761 13.90 32.77 8.40
C ASP A 761 13.19 31.45 8.09
N THR A 762 12.01 31.22 8.67
CA THR A 762 11.14 30.10 8.28
C THR A 762 10.49 30.34 6.92
N ASP A 763 10.35 31.60 6.49
CA ASP A 763 10.02 31.98 5.13
C ASP A 763 11.28 32.13 4.27
N ILE A 764 11.43 31.24 3.28
CA ILE A 764 12.54 31.23 2.32
C ILE A 764 12.75 32.61 1.67
N THR A 765 11.64 33.30 1.36
CA THR A 765 11.68 34.63 0.74
C THR A 765 12.22 35.67 1.71
N ALA A 766 11.75 35.66 2.96
CA ALA A 766 12.22 36.56 4.00
C ALA A 766 13.71 36.34 4.30
N SER A 767 14.17 35.08 4.32
CA SER A 767 15.57 34.72 4.48
C SER A 767 16.46 35.35 3.40
N GLY A 768 16.04 35.22 2.13
CA GLY A 768 16.72 35.84 1.00
C GLY A 768 16.76 37.37 1.06
N ILE A 769 15.65 38.02 1.43
CA ILE A 769 15.58 39.49 1.58
C ILE A 769 16.52 39.97 2.68
N LYS A 770 16.51 39.31 3.85
CA LYS A 770 17.43 39.62 4.97
C LYS A 770 18.89 39.50 4.55
N ALA A 771 19.25 38.47 3.78
CA ALA A 771 20.61 38.31 3.27
C ALA A 771 21.04 39.47 2.37
N VAL A 772 20.16 39.95 1.48
CA VAL A 772 20.40 41.15 0.64
C VAL A 772 20.61 42.40 1.50
N LEU A 773 19.75 42.62 2.50
CA LEU A 773 19.84 43.80 3.37
C LEU A 773 21.09 43.79 4.27
N ASN A 774 21.48 42.62 4.76
CA ASN A 774 22.72 42.45 5.52
C ASN A 774 23.95 42.70 4.64
N ALA A 775 23.97 42.20 3.39
CA ALA A 775 25.05 42.49 2.44
C ALA A 775 25.14 43.99 2.12
N ALA A 776 24.00 44.66 1.91
CA ALA A 776 23.94 46.10 1.68
C ALA A 776 24.43 46.90 2.90
N SER A 777 24.16 46.40 4.12
CA SER A 777 24.63 46.99 5.38
C SER A 777 26.14 46.93 5.51
N THR A 778 26.76 45.83 5.05
CA THR A 778 28.22 45.66 5.02
C THR A 778 28.89 46.54 3.97
N LEU A 779 28.19 46.87 2.88
CA LEU A 779 28.71 47.70 1.79
C LEU A 779 28.70 49.21 2.10
N ASP A 780 28.06 49.64 3.18
CA ASP A 780 27.85 51.06 3.51
C ASP A 780 27.30 51.86 2.32
N VAL A 781 26.25 51.32 1.68
CA VAL A 781 25.60 51.98 0.54
C VAL A 781 25.08 53.37 0.94
N VAL A 782 25.23 54.34 0.04
CA VAL A 782 24.90 55.74 0.33
C VAL A 782 23.39 55.93 0.18
N ALA A 783 22.67 56.04 1.30
CA ALA A 783 21.24 56.32 1.28
C ALA A 783 20.94 57.71 0.71
N ILE A 784 19.93 57.80 -0.16
CA ILE A 784 19.39 59.09 -0.62
C ILE A 784 18.68 59.74 0.58
N LYS A 785 19.07 60.97 0.93
CA LYS A 785 18.37 61.75 1.96
C LYS A 785 16.93 61.98 1.51
N ALA A 786 15.97 61.66 2.37
CA ALA A 786 14.57 62.00 2.11
C ALA A 786 14.46 63.52 1.97
N VAL A 787 14.04 63.98 0.78
CA VAL A 787 13.61 65.37 0.60
C VAL A 787 12.21 65.44 1.22
N ASN A 788 12.06 66.19 2.30
CA ASN A 788 10.73 66.49 2.84
C ASN A 788 9.93 67.27 1.79
N GLY A 789 8.94 66.62 1.17
CA GLY A 789 7.85 67.28 0.44
C GLY A 789 7.57 66.75 -0.96
N GLN A 790 6.75 65.70 -1.07
CA GLN A 790 5.45 65.70 -1.75
C GLN A 790 4.75 64.35 -1.57
#